data_AF-A0A8T5GJC6-F1
#
_entry.id   AF-A0A8T5GJC6-F1
#
_cell.length_a   1.000
_cell.length_b   1.000
_cell.length_c   1.000
_cell.angle_alpha   90.00
_cell.angle_beta   90.00
_cell.angle_gamma   90.00
#
_symmetry.space_group_name_H-M   'P 1'
#
loop_
_entity.id
_entity.type
_entity.pdbx_description
1 polymer ?
#
loop_
_entity_poly.entity_id
_entity_poly.type
_entity_poly.pdbx_seq_one_letter_code
_entity_poly.pdbx_strand_id
1 'polypeptide(L)'
;AVGCTLTYSVQRYGNFAQSEFFMLGMYVAIMIMWMDYFFPLVSVPKDGVLVWTVLLWTLLGAFVLTGLAGIIIDRLVFRGFRDRKSSADVMMIASLGVALILRAIVYLRFGAGTKLFEPDIDWRIAREQRFEAPTALTKLNLGDRSLASGDTYTHGSCENVGTAAAPVYEKVVSVDSKPLADVYSVGSDCVTELTANYSYYNAAMPLVIFSSVGLLLLLLTKTRLGRRMRAVADNPELAASCGINVERVHMMSAFLSAGISGLGGAIFAMTVRYSPETGFTLLLPAFAVIVLGTIGSIPGAIVGALLIGFVRSVSSPILMGIGTPLDRSNYANLAEVMPYVMIIAILLVMPKGIGDAYDKWNIKRIRTRAEEDFTPNVKRASILGIFLAPLGIHHFSVRNSLRGQRYLLSTLAAYVVYLFSRFVKDNSIANSEIFSQITGGDKSIALSHAPADFTTMQQEAWLSFMEAEHVLVEIISSIGILVWPAVPILLYLIAWREAYHTLQGIEMKPSTRLKSLSSLAGRWDDVNTRVSSTWRKTTQAIDAKIGFIGINAHRLVNAGKSKVKETVVEKRNKTLEKLRMPYGRESQLGSWLLFGILAIVMACLIYWLPVADSDKATFVKTLQLSNVMVTFAIFAILALSLNLHTGVTGQLNFGVIFFAAIGAITVGILTAPKELHGYDWPIGYAVLFSMFLGALAGWFLAYPTARLRSDYFAIITISLGEIVRVLLSGEPLLRAGSWGSAVGISRYKLPLQEWWFCGDSVPLDENGIPLSPIACSRDDSVQSMAATLGEWLNLGEPAPYMFVLATIGLIGLILTWWLLNTVLASPWGRILRAIREDEEVAQHHGHDVLRHKAASLALGASIAAFAGALWAWKLTGFQPSFMSPAKTTFLVWAAFIIGGVGNNRGMIIGASIIVLMEFVFNVLVAGQGSSDLPLNEVASTIDGWFEWLVIDQLQVMWICIAIVLFAHLVKWESVRETFFWVGLIFACASFFFDDRSIEEAYPTGAVRAGMAYVKVLLIGLLIVFSLRYNPKGLLPEVPYRPPHPSGKGAEEQ
;
A
#
# COMPACT_ATOMS: atom_id res chain seq x y z
N ALA A 1 4.68 -6.99 4.00
CA ALA A 1 6.11 -6.86 4.35
C ALA A 1 7.01 -7.91 3.66
N VAL A 2 6.80 -9.21 3.89
CA VAL A 2 7.64 -10.28 3.31
C VAL A 2 7.67 -10.26 1.78
N GLY A 3 6.51 -10.11 1.12
CA GLY A 3 6.43 -9.94 -0.34
C GLY A 3 7.26 -8.74 -0.84
N CYS A 4 7.05 -7.55 -0.26
CA CYS A 4 7.86 -6.35 -0.59
C CYS A 4 9.37 -6.58 -0.40
N THR A 5 9.76 -7.35 0.62
CA THR A 5 11.17 -7.64 0.92
C THR A 5 11.77 -8.53 -0.16
N LEU A 6 10.99 -9.50 -0.66
CA LEU A 6 11.39 -10.36 -1.77
C LEU A 6 11.58 -9.53 -3.06
N THR A 7 10.62 -8.69 -3.42
CA THR A 7 10.76 -7.82 -4.61
C THR A 7 11.93 -6.86 -4.46
N TYR A 8 12.13 -6.24 -3.30
CA TYR A 8 13.27 -5.36 -3.09
C TYR A 8 14.60 -6.12 -3.18
N SER A 9 14.71 -7.30 -2.58
CA SER A 9 15.95 -8.09 -2.60
C SER A 9 16.37 -8.50 -4.02
N VAL A 10 15.41 -8.91 -4.87
CA VAL A 10 15.70 -9.42 -6.21
C VAL A 10 15.67 -8.32 -7.27
N GLN A 11 14.77 -7.34 -7.16
CA GLN A 11 14.54 -6.32 -8.19
C GLN A 11 15.12 -4.94 -7.84
N ARG A 12 15.59 -4.71 -6.60
CA ARG A 12 16.29 -3.49 -6.14
C ARG A 12 15.48 -2.18 -6.22
N TYR A 13 14.16 -2.22 -6.07
CA TYR A 13 13.33 -1.03 -5.89
C TYR A 13 12.19 -1.28 -4.91
N GLY A 14 11.67 -0.20 -4.30
CA GLY A 14 10.48 -0.25 -3.45
C GLY A 14 9.20 -0.40 -4.27
N ASN A 15 8.51 -1.54 -4.16
CA ASN A 15 7.25 -1.78 -4.86
C ASN A 15 6.04 -1.28 -4.04
N PHE A 16 5.54 -0.08 -4.33
CA PHE A 16 4.34 0.48 -3.72
C PHE A 16 3.05 -0.23 -4.15
N ALA A 17 3.02 -0.92 -5.31
CA ALA A 17 1.88 -1.74 -5.72
C ALA A 17 1.69 -3.00 -4.85
N GLN A 18 2.64 -3.31 -3.95
CA GLN A 18 2.57 -4.54 -3.17
C GLN A 18 1.34 -4.61 -2.26
N SER A 19 0.89 -3.47 -1.72
CA SER A 19 -0.35 -3.39 -0.95
C SER A 19 -1.58 -3.69 -1.79
N GLU A 20 -1.54 -3.40 -3.09
CA GLU A 20 -2.67 -3.67 -3.97
C GLU A 20 -2.74 -5.16 -4.34
N PHE A 21 -1.63 -5.90 -4.35
CA PHE A 21 -1.69 -7.36 -4.41
C PHE A 21 -2.33 -7.97 -3.16
N PHE A 22 -2.12 -7.36 -1.99
CA PHE A 22 -2.83 -7.73 -0.77
C PHE A 22 -4.34 -7.46 -0.91
N MET A 23 -4.71 -6.30 -1.44
CA MET A 23 -6.10 -5.97 -1.75
C MET A 23 -6.74 -6.91 -2.78
N LEU A 24 -6.04 -7.24 -3.87
CA LEU A 24 -6.51 -8.24 -4.83
C LEU A 24 -6.77 -9.59 -4.15
N GLY A 25 -5.95 -9.98 -3.17
CA GLY A 25 -6.20 -11.18 -2.36
C GLY A 25 -7.52 -11.13 -1.58
N MET A 26 -7.85 -9.97 -1.01
CA MET A 26 -9.15 -9.76 -0.34
C MET A 26 -10.31 -9.93 -1.33
N TYR A 27 -10.21 -9.32 -2.51
CA TYR A 27 -11.28 -9.40 -3.52
C TYR A 27 -11.36 -10.73 -4.26
N VAL A 28 -10.26 -11.49 -4.37
CA VAL A 28 -10.28 -12.89 -4.83
C VAL A 28 -11.09 -13.76 -3.87
N ALA A 29 -11.04 -13.48 -2.56
CA ALA A 29 -11.86 -14.19 -1.58
C ALA A 29 -13.37 -13.96 -1.83
N ILE A 30 -13.78 -12.72 -2.09
CA ILE A 30 -15.18 -12.39 -2.46
C ILE A 30 -15.56 -13.00 -3.80
N MET A 31 -14.65 -12.93 -4.77
CA MET A 31 -14.88 -13.51 -6.09
C MET A 31 -15.16 -15.02 -6.01
N ILE A 32 -14.40 -15.75 -5.20
CA ILE A 32 -14.61 -17.19 -5.00
C ILE A 32 -15.90 -17.44 -4.19
N MET A 33 -16.19 -16.62 -3.18
CA MET A 33 -17.42 -16.71 -2.37
C MET A 33 -18.70 -16.47 -3.19
N TRP A 34 -18.64 -15.58 -4.20
CA TRP A 34 -19.79 -15.24 -5.07
C TRP A 34 -19.91 -16.10 -6.33
N MET A 35 -18.97 -17.03 -6.55
CA MET A 35 -19.03 -17.95 -7.67
C MET A 35 -20.20 -18.93 -7.46
N ASP A 36 -20.98 -19.21 -8.51
CA ASP A 36 -22.19 -20.05 -8.39
C ASP A 36 -21.90 -21.44 -7.84
N TYR A 37 -20.70 -21.95 -8.14
CA TYR A 37 -20.20 -23.21 -7.60
C TYR A 37 -20.04 -23.19 -6.08
N PHE A 38 -19.47 -22.15 -5.48
CA PHE A 38 -19.21 -22.12 -4.03
C PHE A 38 -20.33 -21.47 -3.22
N PHE A 39 -21.20 -20.68 -3.86
CA PHE A 39 -22.26 -19.93 -3.19
C PHE A 39 -23.19 -20.79 -2.29
N PRO A 40 -23.63 -21.99 -2.70
CA PRO A 40 -24.48 -22.84 -1.87
C PRO A 40 -23.87 -23.21 -0.51
N LEU A 41 -22.53 -23.34 -0.43
CA LEU A 41 -21.80 -23.63 0.81
C LEU A 41 -21.74 -22.42 1.75
N VAL A 42 -21.78 -21.21 1.19
CA VAL A 42 -21.73 -19.96 1.96
C VAL A 42 -23.12 -19.63 2.54
N SER A 43 -24.19 -20.03 1.86
CA SER A 43 -25.58 -19.73 2.25
C SER A 43 -26.22 -20.75 3.20
N VAL A 44 -25.47 -21.74 3.70
CA VAL A 44 -25.99 -22.79 4.59
C VAL A 44 -26.47 -22.16 5.92
N PRO A 45 -27.59 -22.61 6.50
CA PRO A 45 -28.03 -22.17 7.82
C PRO A 45 -26.99 -22.46 8.90
N LYS A 46 -27.01 -21.68 9.98
CA LYS A 46 -26.10 -21.85 11.12
C LYS A 46 -26.34 -23.21 11.79
N ASP A 47 -25.34 -24.08 11.77
CA ASP A 47 -25.41 -25.44 12.35
C ASP A 47 -24.21 -25.75 13.27
N GLY A 48 -23.21 -24.87 13.31
CA GLY A 48 -22.03 -24.99 14.18
C GLY A 48 -20.91 -25.84 13.58
N VAL A 49 -20.98 -26.21 12.31
CA VAL A 49 -20.01 -27.06 11.61
C VAL A 49 -19.18 -26.22 10.64
N LEU A 50 -17.86 -26.19 10.82
CA LEU A 50 -17.00 -25.39 9.93
C LEU A 50 -16.79 -26.06 8.58
N VAL A 51 -17.10 -25.32 7.52
CA VAL A 51 -16.74 -25.64 6.15
C VAL A 51 -15.36 -25.07 5.79
N TRP A 52 -14.45 -25.93 5.34
CA TRP A 52 -13.06 -25.59 5.00
C TRP A 52 -12.80 -25.44 3.50
N THR A 53 -13.60 -26.08 2.65
CA THR A 53 -13.40 -26.08 1.18
C THR A 53 -13.29 -24.67 0.61
N VAL A 54 -14.24 -23.78 0.92
CA VAL A 54 -14.26 -22.39 0.42
C VAL A 54 -13.00 -21.64 0.86
N LEU A 55 -12.58 -21.81 2.12
CA LEU A 55 -11.37 -21.18 2.66
C LEU A 55 -10.11 -21.70 1.94
N LEU A 56 -9.97 -23.01 1.74
CA LEU A 56 -8.79 -23.61 1.11
C LEU A 56 -8.66 -23.22 -0.37
N TRP A 57 -9.76 -23.26 -1.13
CA TRP A 57 -9.79 -22.77 -2.50
C TRP A 57 -9.54 -21.28 -2.59
N THR A 58 -10.03 -20.51 -1.62
CA THR A 58 -9.73 -19.08 -1.50
C THR A 58 -8.25 -18.82 -1.28
N LEU A 59 -7.58 -19.56 -0.38
CA LEU A 59 -6.14 -19.40 -0.14
C LEU A 59 -5.31 -19.76 -1.38
N LEU A 60 -5.67 -20.85 -2.08
CA LEU A 60 -5.01 -21.28 -3.30
C LEU A 60 -5.24 -20.29 -4.45
N GLY A 61 -6.49 -19.90 -4.67
CA GLY A 61 -6.90 -18.92 -5.68
C GLY A 61 -6.26 -17.57 -5.44
N ALA A 62 -6.24 -17.09 -4.19
CA ALA A 62 -5.57 -15.85 -3.81
C ALA A 62 -4.06 -15.93 -4.12
N PHE A 63 -3.38 -17.03 -3.79
CA PHE A 63 -1.96 -17.18 -4.12
C PHE A 63 -1.69 -17.22 -5.63
N VAL A 64 -2.47 -18.00 -6.39
CA VAL A 64 -2.25 -18.19 -7.83
C VAL A 64 -2.65 -16.96 -8.63
N LEU A 65 -3.85 -16.42 -8.43
CA LEU A 65 -4.38 -15.30 -9.22
C LEU A 65 -3.63 -14.01 -8.94
N THR A 66 -3.32 -13.70 -7.68
CA THR A 66 -2.49 -12.53 -7.38
C THR A 66 -1.04 -12.73 -7.84
N GLY A 67 -0.51 -13.96 -7.79
CA GLY A 67 0.77 -14.31 -8.39
C GLY A 67 0.79 -14.06 -9.90
N LEU A 68 -0.25 -14.49 -10.63
CA LEU A 68 -0.41 -14.23 -12.07
C LEU A 68 -0.53 -12.73 -12.36
N ALA A 69 -1.29 -11.98 -11.55
CA ALA A 69 -1.34 -10.52 -11.64
C ALA A 69 0.05 -9.89 -11.46
N GLY A 70 0.87 -10.41 -10.55
CA GLY A 70 2.28 -10.02 -10.39
C GLY A 70 3.12 -10.25 -11.65
N ILE A 71 2.94 -11.38 -12.34
CA ILE A 71 3.63 -11.67 -13.62
C ILE A 71 3.16 -10.71 -14.72
N ILE A 72 1.85 -10.51 -14.84
CA ILE A 72 1.24 -9.63 -15.84
C ILE A 72 1.79 -8.21 -15.70
N ILE A 73 1.82 -7.69 -14.47
CA ILE A 73 2.33 -6.35 -14.21
C ILE A 73 3.83 -6.25 -14.49
N ASP A 74 4.62 -7.25 -14.07
CA ASP A 74 6.05 -7.29 -14.37
C ASP A 74 6.32 -7.26 -15.89
N ARG A 75 5.50 -7.96 -16.67
CA ARG A 75 5.59 -8.02 -18.13
C ARG A 75 5.13 -6.74 -18.83
N LEU A 76 3.96 -6.23 -18.47
CA LEU A 76 3.35 -5.09 -19.13
C LEU A 76 4.04 -3.77 -18.76
N VAL A 77 4.55 -3.65 -17.54
CA VAL A 77 5.06 -2.40 -16.97
C VAL A 77 6.55 -2.47 -16.68
N PHE A 78 6.97 -3.28 -15.71
CA PHE A 78 8.33 -3.19 -15.15
C PHE A 78 9.43 -3.65 -16.10
N ARG A 79 9.17 -4.61 -16.97
CA ARG A 79 10.12 -5.06 -18.00
C ARG A 79 10.58 -3.90 -18.88
N GLY A 80 9.66 -3.07 -19.36
CA GLY A 80 10.00 -1.93 -20.20
C GLY A 80 10.90 -0.89 -19.52
N PHE A 81 10.77 -0.72 -18.20
CA PHE A 81 11.64 0.15 -17.41
C PHE A 81 13.04 -0.44 -17.19
N ARG A 82 13.13 -1.76 -16.95
CA ARG A 82 14.40 -2.48 -16.81
C ARG A 82 15.21 -2.49 -18.10
N ASP A 83 14.55 -2.74 -19.24
CA ASP A 83 15.21 -2.77 -20.55
C ASP A 83 15.83 -1.41 -20.90
N ARG A 84 15.27 -0.32 -20.37
CA ARG A 84 15.78 1.05 -20.52
C ARG A 84 16.81 1.46 -19.45
N LYS A 85 17.19 0.55 -18.54
CA LYS A 85 18.06 0.83 -17.38
C LYS A 85 17.59 2.04 -16.56
N SER A 86 16.28 2.16 -16.37
CA SER A 86 15.69 3.24 -15.56
C SER A 86 16.19 3.15 -14.11
N SER A 87 16.33 4.29 -13.43
CA SER A 87 16.73 4.31 -12.01
C SER A 87 15.68 3.62 -11.13
N ALA A 88 16.11 3.14 -9.97
CA ALA A 88 15.23 2.51 -8.97
C ALA A 88 14.08 3.45 -8.56
N ASP A 89 14.34 4.75 -8.49
CA ASP A 89 13.36 5.78 -8.15
C ASP A 89 12.21 5.83 -9.17
N VAL A 90 12.55 5.78 -10.47
CA VAL A 90 11.55 5.76 -11.55
C VAL A 90 10.71 4.49 -11.49
N MET A 91 11.32 3.34 -11.17
CA MET A 91 10.60 2.08 -11.00
C MET A 91 9.67 2.11 -9.78
N MET A 92 10.13 2.69 -8.67
CA MET A 92 9.36 2.89 -7.45
C MET A 92 8.13 3.76 -7.72
N ILE A 93 8.29 4.86 -8.45
CA ILE A 93 7.18 5.71 -8.87
C ILE A 93 6.24 4.97 -9.83
N ALA A 94 6.77 4.24 -10.83
CA ALA A 94 5.93 3.49 -11.76
C ALA A 94 5.03 2.48 -11.01
N SER A 95 5.54 1.89 -9.93
CA SER A 95 4.77 1.00 -9.07
C SER A 95 3.60 1.69 -8.35
N LEU A 96 3.71 2.99 -8.05
CA LEU A 96 2.60 3.76 -7.53
C LEU A 96 1.50 3.97 -8.58
N GLY A 97 1.87 4.25 -9.83
CA GLY A 97 0.93 4.32 -10.95
C GLY A 97 0.18 3.00 -11.15
N VAL A 98 0.91 1.88 -11.07
CA VAL A 98 0.31 0.53 -11.07
C VAL A 98 -0.66 0.35 -9.90
N ALA A 99 -0.31 0.84 -8.71
CA ALA A 99 -1.16 0.72 -7.54
C ALA A 99 -2.53 1.42 -7.76
N LEU A 100 -2.51 2.63 -8.33
CA LEU A 100 -3.73 3.36 -8.67
C LEU A 100 -4.57 2.62 -9.73
N ILE A 101 -3.93 2.02 -10.74
CA ILE A 101 -4.60 1.19 -11.76
C ILE A 101 -5.30 0.01 -11.11
N LEU A 102 -4.59 -0.78 -10.30
CA LEU A 102 -5.16 -1.97 -9.65
C LEU A 102 -6.33 -1.61 -8.75
N ARG A 103 -6.18 -0.56 -7.94
CA ARG A 103 -7.26 -0.10 -7.06
C ARG A 103 -8.48 0.36 -7.84
N ALA A 104 -8.27 1.13 -8.91
CA ALA A 104 -9.36 1.63 -9.73
C ALA A 104 -10.12 0.50 -10.44
N ILE A 105 -9.42 -0.52 -10.93
CA ILE A 105 -10.05 -1.71 -11.53
C ILE A 105 -10.97 -2.40 -10.51
N VAL A 106 -10.51 -2.55 -9.27
CA VAL A 106 -11.31 -3.18 -8.21
C VAL A 106 -12.49 -2.31 -7.79
N TYR A 107 -12.30 -0.99 -7.67
CA TYR A 107 -13.41 -0.06 -7.42
C TYR A 107 -14.47 -0.10 -8.52
N LEU A 108 -14.04 -0.14 -9.78
CA LEU A 108 -14.95 -0.23 -10.92
C LEU A 108 -15.74 -1.54 -10.86
N ARG A 109 -15.09 -2.67 -10.53
CA ARG A 109 -15.75 -3.98 -10.51
C ARG A 109 -16.65 -4.23 -9.29
N PHE A 110 -16.20 -3.88 -8.09
CA PHE A 110 -16.85 -4.26 -6.82
C PHE A 110 -17.47 -3.09 -6.05
N GLY A 111 -17.30 -1.86 -6.54
CA GLY A 111 -17.78 -0.64 -5.90
C GLY A 111 -16.95 -0.18 -4.69
N ALA A 112 -17.41 0.90 -4.05
CA ALA A 112 -16.81 1.42 -2.81
C ALA A 112 -17.35 0.81 -1.52
N GLY A 113 -18.40 0.00 -1.62
CA GLY A 113 -19.02 -0.63 -0.46
C GLY A 113 -18.00 -1.49 0.30
N THR A 114 -18.13 -1.51 1.62
CA THR A 114 -17.30 -2.39 2.44
C THR A 114 -17.80 -3.82 2.29
N LYS A 115 -16.92 -4.74 1.91
CA LYS A 115 -17.21 -6.16 1.78
C LYS A 115 -16.55 -6.93 2.91
N LEU A 116 -16.99 -8.17 3.11
CA LEU A 116 -16.54 -9.04 4.17
C LEU A 116 -16.55 -10.46 3.64
N PHE A 117 -15.43 -11.14 3.80
CA PHE A 117 -15.31 -12.51 3.34
C PHE A 117 -15.67 -13.45 4.49
N GLU A 118 -16.68 -14.28 4.26
CA GLU A 118 -17.17 -15.27 5.21
C GLU A 118 -17.23 -16.59 4.44
N PRO A 119 -16.26 -17.51 4.63
CA PRO A 119 -16.29 -18.80 3.96
C PRO A 119 -17.58 -19.58 4.26
N ASP A 120 -18.07 -19.38 5.48
CA ASP A 120 -19.30 -19.94 6.04
C ASP A 120 -19.70 -19.05 7.25
N ILE A 121 -20.98 -18.93 7.50
CA ILE A 121 -21.58 -18.06 8.53
C ILE A 121 -21.11 -18.45 9.95
N ASP A 122 -20.75 -19.71 10.17
CA ASP A 122 -20.33 -20.24 11.48
C ASP A 122 -18.91 -19.84 11.88
N TRP A 123 -18.12 -19.27 10.98
CA TRP A 123 -16.77 -18.79 11.28
C TRP A 123 -16.72 -17.61 12.26
N ARG A 124 -17.80 -16.82 12.40
CA ARG A 124 -17.81 -15.50 13.08
C ARG A 124 -18.74 -15.38 14.30
N ILE A 125 -19.31 -16.47 14.81
CA ILE A 125 -20.31 -16.40 15.89
C ILE A 125 -19.63 -16.22 17.26
N ALA A 126 -19.86 -15.08 17.92
CA ALA A 126 -19.18 -14.71 19.17
C ALA A 126 -19.86 -15.19 20.47
N ARG A 127 -21.13 -15.63 20.43
CA ARG A 127 -21.92 -15.95 21.65
C ARG A 127 -21.91 -17.42 22.08
N GLU A 128 -21.57 -18.37 21.20
CA GLU A 128 -21.71 -19.82 21.47
C GLU A 128 -20.42 -20.65 21.27
N GLN A 129 -19.27 -20.03 20.98
CA GLN A 129 -18.10 -20.76 20.48
C GLN A 129 -16.90 -20.81 21.46
N ARG A 130 -16.29 -22.01 21.48
CA ARG A 130 -15.73 -22.71 22.65
C ARG A 130 -14.20 -22.73 22.70
N PHE A 131 -13.48 -21.83 22.00
CA PHE A 131 -12.06 -21.65 22.29
C PHE A 131 -11.93 -20.83 23.57
N GLU A 132 -12.22 -21.48 24.69
CA GLU A 132 -12.05 -20.95 26.03
C GLU A 132 -10.56 -21.05 26.37
N ALA A 133 -9.84 -19.96 26.14
CA ALA A 133 -8.54 -19.79 26.78
C ALA A 133 -8.80 -19.27 28.19
N PRO A 134 -8.45 -20.01 29.26
CA PRO A 134 -8.51 -19.45 30.60
C PRO A 134 -7.59 -18.24 30.64
N THR A 135 -8.16 -17.05 30.79
CA THR A 135 -7.40 -15.80 30.79
C THR A 135 -7.27 -15.24 32.20
N ALA A 136 -6.05 -14.82 32.54
CA ALA A 136 -5.81 -13.98 33.70
C ALA A 136 -5.60 -12.55 33.19
N LEU A 137 -6.45 -11.62 33.64
CA LEU A 137 -6.26 -10.22 33.35
C LEU A 137 -5.31 -9.63 34.39
N THR A 138 -4.28 -8.95 33.90
CA THR A 138 -3.33 -8.21 34.74
C THR A 138 -3.62 -6.73 34.57
N LYS A 139 -4.06 -6.08 35.64
CA LYS A 139 -4.28 -4.65 35.70
C LYS A 139 -3.16 -4.01 36.52
N LEU A 140 -2.47 -3.05 35.90
CA LEU A 140 -1.41 -2.29 36.55
C LEU A 140 -1.98 -0.91 36.91
N ASN A 141 -2.10 -0.61 38.21
CA ASN A 141 -2.53 0.70 38.69
C ASN A 141 -1.29 1.56 38.92
N LEU A 142 -0.91 2.35 37.93
CA LEU A 142 0.23 3.27 37.97
C LEU A 142 -0.27 4.70 38.27
N GLY A 143 0.48 5.46 39.08
CA GLY A 143 0.12 6.85 39.44
C GLY A 143 -0.51 6.98 40.82
N ASP A 144 -1.51 7.86 40.96
CA ASP A 144 -2.25 8.04 42.21
C ASP A 144 -3.15 6.82 42.47
N ARG A 145 -2.89 6.18 43.61
CA ARG A 145 -3.55 4.94 44.04
C ARG A 145 -4.45 5.16 45.24
N SER A 146 -4.56 6.39 45.74
CA SER A 146 -5.46 6.71 46.85
C SER A 146 -6.92 6.55 46.44
N LEU A 147 -7.76 6.15 47.40
CA LEU A 147 -9.21 6.06 47.26
C LEU A 147 -9.84 7.23 48.03
N ALA A 148 -10.97 7.75 47.54
CA ALA A 148 -11.72 8.76 48.29
C ALA A 148 -12.35 8.11 49.54
N SER A 149 -12.55 8.90 50.59
CA SER A 149 -13.12 8.40 51.85
C SER A 149 -14.51 7.77 51.62
N GLY A 150 -14.61 6.45 51.78
CA GLY A 150 -15.84 5.67 51.55
C GLY A 150 -15.86 4.87 50.25
N ASP A 151 -14.93 5.12 49.32
CA ASP A 151 -14.78 4.32 48.11
C ASP A 151 -14.00 3.04 48.42
N THR A 152 -14.43 1.94 47.81
CA THR A 152 -13.76 0.65 47.94
C THR A 152 -13.31 0.13 46.58
N TYR A 153 -12.12 -0.46 46.53
CA TYR A 153 -11.57 -1.07 45.31
C TYR A 153 -11.53 -2.58 45.44
N THR A 154 -12.26 -3.27 44.55
CA THR A 154 -12.26 -4.72 44.45
C THR A 154 -11.05 -5.21 43.65
N HIS A 155 -10.29 -6.14 44.22
CA HIS A 155 -9.04 -6.67 43.66
C HIS A 155 -8.89 -8.17 43.91
N GLY A 156 -8.07 -8.84 43.09
CA GLY A 156 -7.75 -10.25 43.23
C GLY A 156 -8.87 -11.21 42.76
N SER A 157 -8.59 -12.50 42.89
CA SER A 157 -9.59 -13.56 42.69
C SER A 157 -10.55 -13.64 43.87
N CYS A 158 -11.72 -14.23 43.65
CA CYS A 158 -12.74 -14.33 44.71
C CYS A 158 -12.29 -15.28 45.81
N GLU A 159 -12.52 -14.88 47.06
CA GLU A 159 -12.21 -15.65 48.26
C GLU A 159 -13.50 -16.28 48.79
N ASN A 160 -13.40 -17.50 49.33
CA ASN A 160 -14.55 -18.16 49.94
C ASN A 160 -14.74 -17.64 51.37
N VAL A 161 -15.78 -16.83 51.57
CA VAL A 161 -16.20 -16.26 52.86
C VAL A 161 -17.29 -17.12 53.53
N GLY A 162 -17.78 -18.15 52.83
CA GLY A 162 -18.79 -19.09 53.32
C GLY A 162 -18.23 -20.20 54.21
N THR A 163 -19.14 -21.02 54.75
CA THR A 163 -18.77 -22.22 55.51
C THR A 163 -18.55 -23.41 54.56
N ALA A 164 -17.86 -24.47 54.99
CA ALA A 164 -17.62 -25.67 54.17
C ALA A 164 -18.91 -26.33 53.62
N ALA A 165 -20.06 -26.09 54.24
CA ALA A 165 -21.37 -26.59 53.82
C ALA A 165 -22.14 -25.65 52.87
N ALA A 166 -21.76 -24.38 52.79
CA ALA A 166 -22.35 -23.36 51.93
C ALA A 166 -21.29 -22.32 51.54
N PRO A 167 -20.46 -22.62 50.51
CA PRO A 167 -19.42 -21.69 50.07
C PRO A 167 -20.03 -20.44 49.44
N VAL A 168 -19.55 -19.28 49.86
CA VAL A 168 -19.97 -17.96 49.35
C VAL A 168 -18.70 -17.27 48.89
N TYR A 169 -18.60 -16.96 47.60
CA TYR A 169 -17.42 -16.32 47.03
C TYR A 169 -17.63 -14.81 46.93
N GLU A 170 -16.74 -14.04 47.54
CA GLU A 170 -16.76 -12.58 47.50
C GLU A 170 -15.41 -12.04 47.02
N LYS A 171 -15.38 -10.86 46.39
CA LYS A 171 -14.13 -10.22 45.99
C LYS A 171 -13.42 -9.61 47.18
N VAL A 172 -12.09 -9.70 47.19
CA VAL A 172 -11.28 -9.02 48.20
C VAL A 172 -11.34 -7.50 47.95
N VAL A 173 -11.61 -6.73 49.00
CA VAL A 173 -11.84 -5.29 48.93
C VAL A 173 -10.73 -4.52 49.65
N SER A 174 -10.24 -3.45 49.03
CA SER A 174 -9.26 -2.51 49.62
C SER A 174 -9.92 -1.15 49.84
N VAL A 175 -9.70 -0.54 51.02
CA VAL A 175 -10.41 0.68 51.47
C VAL A 175 -9.54 1.94 51.38
N ASP A 176 -8.21 1.80 51.51
CA ASP A 176 -7.31 2.96 51.55
C ASP A 176 -6.58 3.24 50.22
N SER A 177 -6.19 2.18 49.51
CA SER A 177 -5.45 2.31 48.25
C SER A 177 -5.62 1.13 47.31
N LYS A 178 -5.55 1.41 46.01
CA LYS A 178 -5.53 0.40 44.95
C LYS A 178 -4.19 -0.35 44.96
N PRO A 179 -4.12 -1.66 44.75
CA PRO A 179 -2.85 -2.41 44.64
C PRO A 179 -2.08 -2.02 43.37
N LEU A 180 -0.74 -2.15 43.35
CA LEU A 180 0.10 -1.80 42.19
C LEU A 180 -0.21 -2.68 40.98
N ALA A 181 -0.32 -3.98 41.23
CA ALA A 181 -0.65 -4.99 40.25
C ALA A 181 -1.81 -5.82 40.81
N ASP A 182 -2.83 -5.98 39.99
CA ASP A 182 -4.05 -6.71 40.30
C ASP A 182 -4.22 -7.78 39.22
N VAL A 183 -4.18 -9.04 39.64
CA VAL A 183 -4.36 -10.19 38.74
C VAL A 183 -5.63 -10.89 39.16
N TYR A 184 -6.59 -10.99 38.25
CA TYR A 184 -7.86 -11.66 38.51
C TYR A 184 -8.24 -12.54 37.32
N SER A 185 -8.83 -13.70 37.63
CA SER A 185 -9.27 -14.70 36.65
C SER A 185 -10.79 -14.86 36.60
N VAL A 186 -11.54 -14.16 37.45
CA VAL A 186 -13.00 -14.29 37.62
C VAL A 186 -13.68 -12.92 37.45
N GLY A 187 -14.87 -12.92 36.81
CA GLY A 187 -15.71 -11.77 36.50
C GLY A 187 -16.19 -11.00 37.74
N SER A 188 -17.10 -10.04 37.55
CA SER A 188 -17.63 -9.22 38.65
C SER A 188 -18.52 -9.99 39.64
N ASP A 189 -19.08 -11.12 39.23
CA ASP A 189 -20.06 -11.92 39.97
C ASP A 189 -19.46 -13.11 40.75
N CYS A 190 -18.14 -13.27 40.76
CA CYS A 190 -17.41 -14.34 41.46
C CYS A 190 -17.79 -15.79 41.09
N VAL A 191 -18.62 -15.97 40.06
CA VAL A 191 -19.09 -17.27 39.57
C VAL A 191 -18.61 -17.51 38.15
N THR A 192 -18.49 -16.46 37.33
CA THR A 192 -18.05 -16.59 35.93
C THR A 192 -16.54 -16.43 35.81
N GLU A 193 -15.83 -17.45 35.32
CA GLU A 193 -14.44 -17.29 34.90
C GLU A 193 -14.37 -16.31 33.71
N LEU A 194 -13.37 -15.44 33.71
CA LEU A 194 -13.08 -14.60 32.56
C LEU A 194 -12.41 -15.47 31.50
N THR A 195 -13.22 -16.06 30.63
CA THR A 195 -12.77 -16.72 29.42
C THR A 195 -12.84 -15.74 28.27
N ALA A 196 -11.70 -15.55 27.58
CA ALA A 196 -11.71 -14.82 26.33
C ALA A 196 -12.21 -15.76 25.22
N ASN A 197 -13.46 -15.56 24.79
CA ASN A 197 -14.00 -16.31 23.66
C ASN A 197 -13.41 -15.76 22.36
N TYR A 198 -12.58 -16.57 21.71
CA TYR A 198 -12.03 -16.25 20.40
C TYR A 198 -12.82 -16.96 19.29
N SER A 199 -13.24 -16.19 18.28
CA SER A 199 -13.82 -16.76 17.05
C SER A 199 -12.80 -17.67 16.34
N TYR A 200 -13.28 -18.71 15.65
CA TYR A 200 -12.43 -19.70 14.98
C TYR A 200 -11.44 -19.10 13.96
N TYR A 201 -11.81 -18.02 13.27
CA TYR A 201 -10.91 -17.34 12.33
C TYR A 201 -9.64 -16.77 13.01
N ASN A 202 -9.71 -16.40 14.31
CA ASN A 202 -8.55 -15.90 15.05
C ASN A 202 -7.50 -16.99 15.30
N ALA A 203 -7.93 -18.26 15.42
CA ALA A 203 -7.03 -19.40 15.58
C ALA A 203 -6.44 -19.85 14.24
N ALA A 204 -7.25 -19.86 13.17
CA ALA A 204 -6.81 -20.26 11.83
C ALA A 204 -5.79 -19.27 11.22
N MET A 205 -5.94 -17.97 11.47
CA MET A 205 -5.09 -16.93 10.85
C MET A 205 -3.59 -17.12 11.13
N PRO A 206 -3.11 -17.17 12.40
CA PRO A 206 -1.68 -17.31 12.67
C PRO A 206 -1.09 -18.55 11.99
N LEU A 207 -1.84 -19.65 11.98
CA LEU A 207 -1.40 -20.88 11.36
C LEU A 207 -1.15 -20.72 9.86
N VAL A 208 -2.10 -20.15 9.13
CA VAL A 208 -1.95 -19.95 7.68
C VAL A 208 -0.82 -18.93 7.38
N ILE A 209 -0.67 -17.89 8.21
CA ILE A 209 0.42 -16.91 8.07
C ILE A 209 1.79 -17.56 8.32
N PHE A 210 1.99 -18.25 9.44
CA PHE A 210 3.28 -18.86 9.77
C PHE A 210 3.63 -20.02 8.83
N SER A 211 2.65 -20.83 8.40
CA SER A 211 2.87 -21.90 7.43
C SER A 211 3.24 -21.36 6.05
N SER A 212 2.55 -20.34 5.53
CA SER A 212 2.86 -19.73 4.23
C SER A 212 4.24 -19.08 4.22
N VAL A 213 4.59 -18.32 5.26
CA VAL A 213 5.92 -17.71 5.42
C VAL A 213 7.00 -18.79 5.62
N GLY A 214 6.71 -19.84 6.40
CA GLY A 214 7.61 -20.98 6.59
C GLY A 214 7.90 -21.71 5.29
N LEU A 215 6.87 -21.96 4.47
CA LEU A 215 6.99 -22.59 3.15
C LEU A 215 7.80 -21.72 2.19
N LEU A 216 7.59 -20.40 2.22
CA LEU A 216 8.42 -19.45 1.47
C LEU A 216 9.90 -19.55 1.89
N LEU A 217 10.20 -19.53 3.18
CA LEU A 217 11.57 -19.62 3.67
C LEU A 217 12.23 -20.93 3.24
N LEU A 218 11.50 -22.04 3.30
CA LEU A 218 11.98 -23.33 2.78
C LEU A 218 12.25 -23.26 1.28
N LEU A 219 11.35 -22.65 0.51
CA LEU A 219 11.51 -22.45 -0.93
C LEU A 219 12.77 -21.63 -1.22
N LEU A 220 12.98 -20.49 -0.57
CA LEU A 220 14.09 -19.59 -0.84
C LEU A 220 15.45 -20.13 -0.35
N THR A 221 15.46 -20.91 0.73
CA THR A 221 16.72 -21.42 1.30
C THR A 221 17.13 -22.79 0.75
N LYS A 222 16.19 -23.67 0.42
CA LYS A 222 16.48 -25.07 0.06
C LYS A 222 16.41 -25.37 -1.43
N THR A 223 15.60 -24.63 -2.19
CA THR A 223 15.36 -24.97 -3.61
C THR A 223 16.40 -24.39 -4.56
N ARG A 224 16.44 -24.92 -5.79
CA ARG A 224 17.24 -24.37 -6.91
C ARG A 224 16.78 -22.96 -7.28
N LEU A 225 15.47 -22.70 -7.22
CA LEU A 225 14.90 -21.38 -7.50
C LEU A 225 15.43 -20.33 -6.53
N GLY A 226 15.42 -20.63 -5.23
CA GLY A 226 15.96 -19.75 -4.20
C GLY A 226 17.45 -19.44 -4.33
N ARG A 227 18.26 -20.41 -4.79
CA ARG A 227 19.68 -20.17 -5.10
C ARG A 227 19.86 -19.23 -6.29
N ARG A 228 19.07 -19.41 -7.35
CA ARG A 228 19.09 -18.52 -8.52
C ARG A 228 18.64 -17.11 -8.16
N MET A 229 17.61 -16.97 -7.32
CA MET A 229 17.13 -15.68 -6.82
C MET A 229 18.21 -14.92 -6.05
N ARG A 230 18.94 -15.59 -5.14
CA ARG A 230 20.05 -14.95 -4.43
C ARG A 230 21.20 -14.55 -5.35
N ALA A 231 21.57 -15.40 -6.31
CA ALA A 231 22.58 -15.03 -7.30
C ALA A 231 22.19 -13.79 -8.12
N VAL A 232 20.93 -13.69 -8.54
CA VAL A 232 20.40 -12.52 -9.27
C VAL A 232 20.31 -11.28 -8.36
N ALA A 233 19.92 -11.45 -7.10
CA ALA A 233 19.90 -10.38 -6.11
C ALA A 233 21.30 -9.77 -5.89
N ASP A 234 22.33 -10.62 -5.81
CA ASP A 234 23.72 -10.21 -5.61
C ASP A 234 24.30 -9.49 -6.85
N ASN A 235 24.22 -10.13 -8.02
CA ASN A 235 24.63 -9.50 -9.29
C ASN A 235 23.87 -10.14 -10.48
N PRO A 236 22.90 -9.42 -11.08
CA PRO A 236 22.11 -9.96 -12.19
C PRO A 236 22.96 -10.21 -13.45
N GLU A 237 23.96 -9.36 -13.73
CA GLU A 237 24.82 -9.50 -14.92
C GLU A 237 25.73 -10.73 -14.80
N LEU A 238 26.34 -10.93 -13.62
CA LEU A 238 27.15 -12.12 -13.35
C LEU A 238 26.29 -13.39 -13.36
N ALA A 239 25.08 -13.34 -12.78
CA ALA A 239 24.15 -14.47 -12.82
C ALA A 239 23.77 -14.83 -14.26
N ALA A 240 23.54 -13.84 -15.13
CA ALA A 240 23.28 -14.06 -16.55
C ALA A 240 24.47 -14.76 -17.25
N SER A 241 25.71 -14.35 -16.94
CA SER A 241 26.92 -14.99 -17.48
C SER A 241 27.07 -16.46 -17.06
N CYS A 242 26.53 -16.84 -15.89
CA CYS A 242 26.46 -18.23 -15.41
C CYS A 242 25.30 -19.04 -16.02
N GLY A 243 24.60 -18.52 -17.04
CA GLY A 243 23.49 -19.19 -17.70
C GLY A 243 22.16 -19.13 -16.93
N ILE A 244 22.04 -18.27 -15.92
CA ILE A 244 20.77 -18.04 -15.21
C ILE A 244 19.93 -17.05 -16.00
N ASN A 245 18.73 -17.45 -16.43
CA ASN A 245 17.79 -16.54 -17.06
C ASN A 245 17.21 -15.55 -16.02
N VAL A 246 17.79 -14.35 -15.96
CA VAL A 246 17.45 -13.27 -15.02
C VAL A 246 15.98 -12.85 -15.15
N GLU A 247 15.47 -12.75 -16.38
CA GLU A 247 14.08 -12.36 -16.65
C GLU A 247 13.09 -13.36 -16.05
N ARG A 248 13.38 -14.67 -16.16
CA ARG A 248 12.56 -15.72 -15.52
C ARG A 248 12.63 -15.64 -13.99
N VAL A 249 13.80 -15.32 -13.43
CA VAL A 249 13.94 -15.15 -11.98
C VAL A 249 13.14 -13.95 -11.48
N HIS A 250 13.16 -12.83 -12.20
CA HIS A 250 12.34 -11.67 -11.87
C HIS A 250 10.84 -11.97 -11.94
N MET A 251 10.37 -12.66 -12.99
CA MET A 251 8.97 -13.07 -13.10
C MET A 251 8.54 -14.00 -11.95
N MET A 252 9.35 -15.00 -11.61
CA MET A 252 9.05 -15.91 -10.49
C MET A 252 9.09 -15.19 -9.14
N SER A 253 9.96 -14.19 -8.99
CA SER A 253 9.99 -13.34 -7.80
C SER A 253 8.73 -12.47 -7.71
N ALA A 254 8.25 -11.94 -8.82
CA ALA A 254 7.00 -11.16 -8.88
C ALA A 254 5.79 -12.05 -8.52
N PHE A 255 5.72 -13.25 -9.10
CA PHE A 255 4.69 -14.25 -8.79
C PHE A 255 4.66 -14.60 -7.31
N LEU A 256 5.80 -14.99 -6.74
CA LEU A 256 5.88 -15.44 -5.35
C LEU A 256 5.61 -14.31 -4.35
N SER A 257 6.08 -13.09 -4.66
CA SER A 257 5.82 -11.91 -3.84
C SER A 257 4.34 -11.53 -3.82
N ALA A 258 3.74 -11.40 -5.00
CA ALA A 258 2.33 -11.04 -5.15
C ALA A 258 1.44 -12.12 -4.54
N GLY A 259 1.71 -13.41 -4.84
CA GLY A 259 0.98 -14.56 -4.30
C GLY A 259 0.91 -14.59 -2.77
N ILE A 260 2.02 -14.35 -2.08
CA ILE A 260 2.05 -14.35 -0.61
C ILE A 260 1.32 -13.14 -0.03
N SER A 261 1.36 -12.02 -0.74
CA SER A 261 0.63 -10.82 -0.32
C SER A 261 -0.87 -11.02 -0.52
N GLY A 262 -1.29 -11.64 -1.63
CA GLY A 262 -2.67 -12.03 -1.87
C GLY A 262 -3.19 -13.04 -0.85
N LEU A 263 -2.39 -14.06 -0.51
CA LEU A 263 -2.73 -15.03 0.53
C LEU A 263 -2.93 -14.34 1.90
N GLY A 264 -2.05 -13.40 2.25
CA GLY A 264 -2.22 -12.56 3.45
C GLY A 264 -3.49 -11.72 3.41
N GLY A 265 -3.85 -11.18 2.24
CA GLY A 265 -5.08 -10.44 2.02
C GLY A 265 -6.34 -11.29 2.21
N ALA A 266 -6.38 -12.48 1.61
CA ALA A 266 -7.52 -13.39 1.70
C ALA A 266 -7.86 -13.79 3.15
N ILE A 267 -6.84 -14.02 3.99
CA ILE A 267 -7.05 -14.30 5.43
C ILE A 267 -7.51 -13.05 6.16
N PHE A 268 -6.90 -11.90 5.86
CA PHE A 268 -7.25 -10.64 6.50
C PHE A 268 -8.70 -10.24 6.21
N ALA A 269 -9.21 -10.58 5.02
CA ALA A 269 -10.59 -10.35 4.59
C ALA A 269 -11.65 -11.01 5.50
N MET A 270 -11.29 -12.04 6.28
CA MET A 270 -12.18 -12.68 7.25
C MET A 270 -12.38 -11.86 8.52
N THR A 271 -11.47 -10.93 8.81
CA THR A 271 -11.36 -10.31 10.15
C THR A 271 -11.96 -8.93 10.23
N VAL A 272 -11.85 -8.17 9.15
CA VAL A 272 -12.32 -6.79 9.10
C VAL A 272 -13.12 -6.61 7.82
N ARG A 273 -14.16 -5.78 7.88
CA ARG A 273 -14.81 -5.27 6.67
C ARG A 273 -13.80 -4.38 5.93
N TYR A 274 -13.68 -4.56 4.63
CA TYR A 274 -12.68 -3.85 3.83
C TYR A 274 -13.30 -3.20 2.61
N SER A 275 -12.63 -2.16 2.13
CA SER A 275 -12.91 -1.50 0.86
C SER A 275 -11.65 -1.53 -0.01
N PRO A 276 -11.69 -1.12 -1.28
CA PRO A 276 -10.50 -1.13 -2.12
C PRO A 276 -9.39 -0.19 -1.61
N GLU A 277 -9.71 0.78 -0.75
CA GLU A 277 -8.75 1.66 -0.07
C GLU A 277 -7.96 0.96 1.06
N THR A 278 -8.48 -0.14 1.63
CA THR A 278 -7.89 -0.83 2.80
C THR A 278 -6.49 -1.38 2.51
N GLY A 279 -6.19 -1.80 1.28
CA GLY A 279 -4.84 -2.25 0.94
C GLY A 279 -3.79 -1.17 1.19
N PHE A 280 -4.08 0.05 0.75
CA PHE A 280 -3.14 1.16 0.80
C PHE A 280 -2.83 1.64 2.23
N THR A 281 -3.82 1.59 3.14
CA THR A 281 -3.59 1.96 4.54
C THR A 281 -2.61 1.01 5.23
N LEU A 282 -2.50 -0.24 4.76
CA LEU A 282 -1.55 -1.23 5.26
C LEU A 282 -0.14 -1.10 4.65
N LEU A 283 0.03 -0.27 3.61
CA LEU A 283 1.31 -0.08 2.94
C LEU A 283 2.34 0.59 3.85
N LEU A 284 1.95 1.64 4.58
CA LEU A 284 2.85 2.38 5.46
C LEU A 284 3.30 1.55 6.66
N PRO A 285 2.42 0.83 7.40
CA PRO A 285 2.83 -0.13 8.41
C PRO A 285 3.73 -1.25 7.85
N ALA A 286 3.51 -1.68 6.60
CA ALA A 286 4.36 -2.69 5.98
C ALA A 286 5.77 -2.17 5.67
N PHE A 287 5.93 -0.94 5.19
CA PHE A 287 7.27 -0.32 5.03
C PHE A 287 7.98 -0.14 6.36
N ALA A 288 7.20 0.26 7.37
CA ALA A 288 7.64 0.33 8.74
C ALA A 288 8.33 -0.97 9.20
N VAL A 289 7.68 -2.11 8.96
CA VAL A 289 8.23 -3.44 9.24
C VAL A 289 9.49 -3.76 8.42
N ILE A 290 9.50 -3.45 7.12
CA ILE A 290 10.63 -3.77 6.22
C ILE A 290 11.88 -2.97 6.61
N VAL A 291 11.69 -1.70 6.96
CA VAL A 291 12.77 -0.81 7.37
C VAL A 291 13.35 -1.25 8.70
N LEU A 292 12.50 -1.57 9.68
CA LEU A 292 12.91 -2.14 10.96
C LEU A 292 13.67 -3.45 10.81
N GLY A 293 13.14 -4.33 9.95
CA GLY A 293 13.68 -5.65 9.65
C GLY A 293 14.92 -5.67 8.76
N THR A 294 15.47 -4.51 8.40
CA THR A 294 16.49 -4.34 7.34
C THR A 294 15.94 -4.69 5.96
N ILE A 295 16.06 -3.72 5.04
CA ILE A 295 15.54 -3.88 3.69
C ILE A 295 16.25 -5.05 2.99
N GLY A 296 15.46 -5.95 2.39
CA GLY A 296 15.96 -7.13 1.68
C GLY A 296 16.20 -8.37 2.57
N SER A 297 16.06 -8.26 3.90
CA SER A 297 16.16 -9.40 4.81
C SER A 297 14.80 -9.98 5.18
N ILE A 298 14.46 -11.14 4.63
CA ILE A 298 13.18 -11.81 4.92
C ILE A 298 13.07 -12.22 6.40
N PRO A 299 14.08 -12.83 7.05
CA PRO A 299 14.02 -13.13 8.47
C PRO A 299 13.86 -11.88 9.33
N GLY A 300 14.56 -10.80 8.97
CA GLY A 300 14.43 -9.53 9.66
C GLY A 300 13.03 -8.91 9.52
N ALA A 301 12.41 -9.02 8.34
CA ALA A 301 11.02 -8.58 8.14
C ALA A 301 10.00 -9.36 9.01
N ILE A 302 10.25 -10.64 9.29
CA ILE A 302 9.39 -11.45 10.19
C ILE A 302 9.51 -10.95 11.64
N VAL A 303 10.74 -10.77 12.12
CA VAL A 303 10.98 -10.23 13.47
C VAL A 303 10.42 -8.81 13.59
N GLY A 304 10.62 -7.97 12.57
CA GLY A 304 10.05 -6.63 12.51
C GLY A 304 8.53 -6.62 12.57
N ALA A 305 7.86 -7.56 11.90
CA ALA A 305 6.40 -7.68 11.91
C ALA A 305 5.88 -8.03 13.31
N LEU A 306 6.52 -9.00 13.97
CA LEU A 306 6.17 -9.42 15.34
C LEU A 306 6.39 -8.28 16.34
N LEU A 307 7.51 -7.56 16.22
CA LEU A 307 7.84 -6.45 17.11
C LEU A 307 6.87 -5.28 16.94
N ILE A 308 6.57 -4.87 15.71
CA ILE A 308 5.57 -3.83 15.41
C ILE A 308 4.18 -4.24 15.89
N GLY A 309 3.78 -5.50 15.66
CA GLY A 309 2.52 -6.04 16.15
C GLY A 309 2.42 -6.02 17.67
N PHE A 310 3.49 -6.43 18.37
CA PHE A 310 3.59 -6.38 19.83
C PHE A 310 3.47 -4.94 20.35
N VAL A 311 4.20 -3.99 19.76
CA VAL A 311 4.14 -2.58 20.16
C VAL A 311 2.74 -2.00 19.97
N ARG A 312 2.07 -2.30 18.86
CA ARG A 312 0.67 -1.88 18.64
C ARG A 312 -0.28 -2.50 19.67
N SER A 313 -0.12 -3.79 19.97
CA SER A 313 -0.96 -4.51 20.94
C SER A 313 -0.78 -4.00 22.37
N VAL A 314 0.44 -3.66 22.77
CA VAL A 314 0.75 -3.16 24.13
C VAL A 314 0.41 -1.67 24.28
N SER A 315 0.62 -0.86 23.24
CA SER A 315 0.38 0.58 23.32
C SER A 315 -1.09 0.96 23.44
N SER A 316 -2.00 0.22 22.80
CA SER A 316 -3.44 0.55 22.82
C SER A 316 -4.04 0.57 24.23
N PRO A 317 -3.91 -0.49 25.06
CA PRO A 317 -4.38 -0.47 26.45
C PRO A 317 -3.71 0.61 27.30
N ILE A 318 -2.40 0.84 27.12
CA ILE A 318 -1.66 1.88 27.87
C ILE A 318 -2.20 3.27 27.55
N LEU A 319 -2.38 3.59 26.28
CA LEU A 319 -2.88 4.90 25.84
C LEU A 319 -4.34 5.11 26.23
N MET A 320 -5.15 4.05 26.22
CA MET A 320 -6.51 4.09 26.75
C MET A 320 -6.51 4.40 28.25
N GLY A 321 -5.66 3.74 29.03
CA GLY A 321 -5.52 3.96 30.46
C GLY A 321 -4.98 5.35 30.84
N ILE A 322 -4.16 5.97 29.98
CA ILE A 322 -3.70 7.36 30.16
C ILE A 322 -4.76 8.36 29.70
N GLY A 323 -5.50 8.04 28.63
CA GLY A 323 -6.45 8.94 28.00
C GLY A 323 -7.74 9.14 28.80
N THR A 324 -8.32 8.07 29.35
CA THR A 324 -9.61 8.15 30.05
C THR A 324 -9.60 9.04 31.29
N PRO A 325 -8.56 9.07 32.16
CA PRO A 325 -8.54 9.97 33.31
C PRO A 325 -8.34 11.45 32.95
N LEU A 326 -7.85 11.74 31.74
CA LEU A 326 -7.63 13.11 31.24
C LEU A 326 -8.84 13.66 30.47
N ASP A 327 -9.99 12.96 30.49
CA ASP A 327 -11.14 13.21 29.60
C ASP A 327 -10.78 13.16 28.10
N ARG A 328 -9.77 12.35 27.75
CA ARG A 328 -9.26 12.17 26.38
C ARG A 328 -9.54 10.75 25.88
N SER A 329 -10.80 10.41 25.63
CA SER A 329 -11.20 9.09 25.13
C SER A 329 -10.52 8.71 23.79
N ASN A 330 -10.24 9.68 22.93
CA ASN A 330 -9.60 9.46 21.62
C ASN A 330 -8.08 9.23 21.70
N TYR A 331 -7.46 9.29 22.88
CA TYR A 331 -6.01 9.11 23.03
C TYR A 331 -5.54 7.70 22.62
N ALA A 332 -6.42 6.70 22.71
CA ALA A 332 -6.15 5.34 22.23
C ALA A 332 -5.84 5.27 20.72
N ASN A 333 -6.33 6.22 19.92
CA ASN A 333 -6.03 6.29 18.47
C ASN A 333 -4.54 6.56 18.20
N LEU A 334 -3.80 7.12 19.17
CA LEU A 334 -2.35 7.30 19.05
C LEU A 334 -1.57 5.98 19.06
N ALA A 335 -2.21 4.85 19.36
CA ALA A 335 -1.58 3.53 19.22
C ALA A 335 -1.15 3.26 17.78
N GLU A 336 -1.81 3.88 16.79
CA GLU A 336 -1.44 3.77 15.38
C GLU A 336 -0.17 4.55 15.03
N VAL A 337 0.22 5.54 15.85
CA VAL A 337 1.43 6.36 15.70
C VAL A 337 2.69 5.63 16.20
N MET A 338 2.53 4.75 17.20
CA MET A 338 3.64 4.10 17.91
C MET A 338 4.61 3.32 17.00
N PRO A 339 4.15 2.55 16.00
CA PRO A 339 5.04 1.91 15.04
C PRO A 339 5.98 2.90 14.35
N TYR A 340 5.46 4.04 13.88
CA TYR A 340 6.24 5.04 13.14
C TYR A 340 7.25 5.75 14.04
N VAL A 341 6.85 6.10 15.27
CA VAL A 341 7.75 6.68 16.28
C VAL A 341 8.91 5.74 16.59
N MET A 342 8.61 4.45 16.79
CA MET A 342 9.63 3.44 17.05
C MET A 342 10.61 3.31 15.87
N ILE A 343 10.13 3.40 14.64
CA ILE A 343 11.02 3.32 13.46
C ILE A 343 11.93 4.52 13.38
N ILE A 344 11.42 5.73 13.60
CA ILE A 344 12.24 6.94 13.64
C ILE A 344 13.31 6.80 14.72
N ALA A 345 12.94 6.35 15.92
CA ALA A 345 13.87 6.10 17.02
C ALA A 345 14.93 5.05 16.66
N ILE A 346 14.53 3.93 16.04
CA ILE A 346 15.46 2.86 15.68
C ILE A 346 16.38 3.27 14.53
N LEU A 347 15.91 4.02 13.54
CA LEU A 347 16.77 4.50 12.45
C LEU A 347 17.78 5.55 12.92
N LEU A 348 17.43 6.33 13.93
CA LEU A 348 18.35 7.25 14.58
C LEU A 348 19.50 6.52 15.29
N VAL A 349 19.21 5.38 15.94
CA VAL A 349 20.22 4.59 16.67
C VAL A 349 20.95 3.60 15.74
N MET A 350 20.21 2.94 14.85
CA MET A 350 20.63 1.85 13.96
C MET A 350 20.11 2.10 12.52
N PRO A 351 20.79 2.92 11.71
CA PRO A 351 20.31 3.35 10.40
C PRO A 351 20.14 2.23 9.36
N LYS A 352 20.78 1.07 9.58
CA LYS A 352 20.65 -0.12 8.71
C LYS A 352 19.56 -1.11 9.17
N GLY A 353 18.87 -0.82 10.27
CA GLY A 353 17.86 -1.70 10.87
C GLY A 353 18.47 -2.83 11.73
N ILE A 354 17.59 -3.61 12.36
CA ILE A 354 17.97 -4.66 13.33
C ILE A 354 18.62 -5.88 12.64
N GLY A 355 18.25 -6.18 11.39
CA GLY A 355 18.78 -7.31 10.64
C GLY A 355 20.29 -7.22 10.41
N ASP A 356 20.79 -6.05 9.99
CA ASP A 356 22.24 -5.81 9.80
C ASP A 356 23.03 -5.98 11.11
N ALA A 357 22.46 -5.53 12.23
CA ALA A 357 23.07 -5.71 13.55
C ALA A 357 23.14 -7.19 13.96
N TYR A 358 22.07 -7.94 13.69
CA TYR A 358 22.04 -9.38 13.92
C TYR A 358 23.07 -10.13 13.06
N ASP A 359 23.21 -9.77 11.78
CA ASP A 359 24.19 -10.39 10.89
C ASP A 359 25.63 -10.12 11.34
N LYS A 360 25.95 -8.88 11.72
CA LYS A 360 27.26 -8.54 12.30
C LYS A 360 27.53 -9.30 13.60
N TRP A 361 26.55 -9.37 14.49
CA TRP A 361 26.66 -10.14 15.73
C TRP A 361 26.89 -11.62 15.43
N ASN A 362 26.17 -12.18 14.46
CA ASN A 362 26.29 -13.58 14.07
C ASN A 362 27.69 -13.88 13.47
N ILE A 363 28.21 -13.00 12.61
CA ILE A 363 29.59 -13.11 12.07
C ILE A 363 30.62 -13.05 13.21
N LYS A 364 30.50 -12.08 14.12
CA LYS A 364 31.41 -11.96 15.27
C LYS A 364 31.36 -13.21 16.15
N ARG A 365 30.15 -13.68 16.48
CA ARG A 365 29.93 -14.91 17.25
C ARG A 365 30.56 -16.13 16.59
N ILE A 366 30.43 -16.28 15.27
CA ILE A 366 31.02 -17.40 14.53
C ILE A 366 32.55 -17.30 14.55
N ARG A 367 33.12 -16.10 14.37
CA ARG A 367 34.58 -15.87 14.48
C ARG A 367 35.11 -16.23 15.86
N THR A 368 34.52 -15.69 16.92
CA THR A 368 34.91 -16.00 18.31
C THR A 368 34.77 -17.48 18.63
N ARG A 369 33.73 -18.15 18.12
CA ARG A 369 33.58 -19.61 18.27
C ARG A 369 34.61 -20.43 17.51
N ALA A 370 35.16 -19.91 16.42
CA ALA A 370 36.22 -20.57 15.66
C ALA A 370 37.59 -20.42 16.32
N GLU A 371 37.77 -19.41 17.17
CA GLU A 371 38.98 -19.18 17.97
C GLU A 371 39.00 -20.03 19.26
N GLU A 372 37.85 -20.51 19.74
CA GLU A 372 37.76 -21.39 20.91
C GLU A 372 38.03 -22.86 20.55
N ASP A 373 39.10 -23.44 21.09
CA ASP A 373 39.36 -24.88 21.04
C ASP A 373 38.33 -25.64 21.88
N PHE A 374 37.30 -26.19 21.21
CA PHE A 374 36.22 -26.94 21.85
C PHE A 374 36.34 -28.44 21.59
N THR A 375 36.54 -29.21 22.67
CA THR A 375 36.44 -30.68 22.64
C THR A 375 35.04 -31.15 23.06
N PRO A 376 34.24 -31.76 22.18
CA PRO A 376 32.88 -32.21 22.52
C PRO A 376 32.89 -33.38 23.51
N ASN A 377 32.07 -33.29 24.57
CA ASN A 377 31.87 -34.42 25.49
C ASN A 377 30.87 -35.43 24.89
N VAL A 378 31.43 -36.43 24.22
CA VAL A 378 30.68 -37.47 23.49
C VAL A 378 29.72 -38.25 24.39
N LYS A 379 30.10 -38.60 25.63
CA LYS A 379 29.24 -39.34 26.55
C LYS A 379 27.98 -38.55 26.91
N ARG A 380 28.14 -37.26 27.21
CA ARG A 380 27.02 -36.36 27.51
C ARG A 380 26.08 -36.21 26.31
N ALA A 381 26.64 -36.09 25.12
CA ALA A 381 25.85 -36.00 23.88
C ALA A 381 25.06 -37.29 23.61
N SER A 382 25.68 -38.46 23.74
CA SER A 382 25.01 -39.74 23.53
C SER A 382 23.87 -39.98 24.53
N ILE A 383 24.07 -39.66 25.81
CA ILE A 383 23.02 -39.78 26.85
C ILE A 383 21.83 -38.84 26.53
N LEU A 384 22.12 -37.58 26.20
CA LEU A 384 21.08 -36.62 25.78
C LEU A 384 20.38 -37.08 24.50
N GLY A 385 21.09 -37.76 23.61
CA GLY A 385 20.55 -38.31 22.36
C GLY A 385 19.64 -39.52 22.58
N ILE A 386 19.77 -40.24 23.70
CA ILE A 386 18.86 -41.33 24.05
C ILE A 386 17.56 -40.75 24.63
N PHE A 387 17.63 -39.87 25.62
CA PHE A 387 16.42 -39.42 26.33
C PHE A 387 15.70 -38.22 25.69
N LEU A 388 16.43 -37.34 25.00
CA LEU A 388 15.92 -36.05 24.51
C LEU A 388 16.20 -35.87 23.01
N ALA A 389 16.24 -36.97 22.26
CA ALA A 389 16.44 -36.97 20.81
C ALA A 389 15.53 -36.00 20.05
N PRO A 390 14.19 -36.04 20.22
CA PRO A 390 13.29 -35.27 19.36
C PRO A 390 13.42 -33.75 19.59
N LEU A 391 13.89 -33.34 20.77
CA LEU A 391 14.18 -31.94 21.10
C LEU A 391 15.51 -31.45 20.49
N GLY A 392 16.36 -32.36 20.00
CA GLY A 392 17.64 -32.02 19.35
C GLY A 392 18.72 -31.50 20.30
N ILE A 393 18.50 -31.54 21.62
CA ILE A 393 19.39 -30.98 22.66
C ILE A 393 20.80 -31.57 22.59
N HIS A 394 20.91 -32.86 22.26
CA HIS A 394 22.19 -33.56 22.14
C HIS A 394 23.14 -32.94 21.10
N HIS A 395 22.62 -32.39 20.00
CA HIS A 395 23.44 -31.71 19.01
C HIS A 395 23.95 -30.33 19.49
N PHE A 396 23.22 -29.65 20.36
CA PHE A 396 23.71 -28.41 20.98
C PHE A 396 24.90 -28.67 21.90
N SER A 397 24.93 -29.82 22.59
CA SER A 397 26.05 -30.23 23.44
C SER A 397 27.36 -30.51 22.67
N VAL A 398 27.26 -30.78 21.36
CA VAL A 398 28.39 -31.01 20.43
C VAL A 398 28.66 -29.76 19.56
N ARG A 399 28.09 -28.59 19.90
CA ARG A 399 28.12 -27.35 19.11
C ARG A 399 27.57 -27.47 17.67
N ASN A 400 26.87 -28.55 17.32
CA ASN A 400 26.19 -28.69 16.03
C ASN A 400 24.75 -28.13 16.09
N SER A 401 24.64 -26.84 16.40
CA SER A 401 23.35 -26.17 16.63
C SER A 401 22.43 -26.24 15.41
N LEU A 402 22.97 -26.28 14.19
CA LEU A 402 22.16 -26.42 12.96
C LEU A 402 21.38 -27.74 12.92
N ARG A 403 21.97 -28.82 13.41
CA ARG A 403 21.32 -30.14 13.43
C ARG A 403 20.30 -30.22 14.57
N GLY A 404 20.65 -29.69 15.74
CA GLY A 404 19.72 -29.57 16.88
C GLY A 404 18.49 -28.72 16.55
N GLN A 405 18.69 -27.57 15.91
CA GLN A 405 17.60 -26.72 15.43
C GLN A 405 16.68 -27.44 14.44
N ARG A 406 17.22 -28.28 13.54
CA ARG A 406 16.39 -29.06 12.60
C ARG A 406 15.53 -30.09 13.31
N TYR A 407 16.08 -30.80 14.30
CA TYR A 407 15.31 -31.75 15.10
C TYR A 407 14.16 -31.06 15.82
N LEU A 408 14.48 -29.97 16.54
CA LEU A 408 13.49 -29.16 17.25
C LEU A 408 12.42 -28.58 16.31
N LEU A 409 12.83 -28.04 15.16
CA LEU A 409 11.90 -27.46 14.18
C LEU A 409 11.00 -28.55 13.58
N SER A 410 11.55 -29.73 13.27
CA SER A 410 10.77 -30.84 12.71
C SER A 410 9.76 -31.40 13.71
N THR A 411 10.12 -31.54 14.98
CA THR A 411 9.18 -31.98 16.02
C THR A 411 8.12 -30.93 16.32
N LEU A 412 8.51 -29.68 16.47
CA LEU A 412 7.57 -28.57 16.68
C LEU A 412 6.62 -28.42 15.49
N ALA A 413 7.12 -28.55 14.25
CA ALA A 413 6.27 -28.53 13.06
C ALA A 413 5.28 -29.70 13.05
N ALA A 414 5.72 -30.92 13.39
CA ALA A 414 4.83 -32.07 13.49
C ALA A 414 3.74 -31.86 14.56
N TYR A 415 4.09 -31.25 15.69
CA TYR A 415 3.14 -30.93 16.76
C TYR A 415 2.09 -29.90 16.32
N VAL A 416 2.53 -28.82 15.66
CA VAL A 416 1.65 -27.77 15.15
C VAL A 416 0.70 -28.33 14.09
N VAL A 417 1.18 -29.19 13.20
CA VAL A 417 0.34 -29.89 12.21
C VAL A 417 -0.71 -30.75 12.91
N TYR A 418 -0.34 -31.46 13.99
CA TYR A 418 -1.31 -32.23 14.78
C TYR A 418 -2.37 -31.36 15.45
N LEU A 419 -1.96 -30.28 16.12
CA LEU A 419 -2.89 -29.34 16.76
C LEU A 419 -3.92 -28.83 15.75
N PHE A 420 -3.47 -28.50 14.55
CA PHE A 420 -4.34 -28.04 13.48
C PHE A 420 -5.26 -29.14 12.94
N SER A 421 -4.70 -30.30 12.59
CA SER A 421 -5.49 -31.44 12.09
C SER A 421 -6.55 -31.89 13.10
N ARG A 422 -6.23 -31.84 14.39
CA ARG A 422 -7.19 -32.12 15.47
C ARG A 422 -8.28 -31.05 15.53
N PHE A 423 -7.91 -29.77 15.50
CA PHE A 423 -8.88 -28.67 15.50
C PHE A 423 -9.83 -28.75 14.30
N VAL A 424 -9.32 -29.04 13.10
CA VAL A 424 -10.11 -29.23 11.88
C VAL A 424 -11.08 -30.40 12.04
N LYS A 425 -10.62 -31.52 12.61
CA LYS A 425 -11.47 -32.69 12.87
C LYS A 425 -12.60 -32.40 13.86
N ASP A 426 -12.24 -31.79 14.99
CA ASP A 426 -13.16 -31.61 16.12
C ASP A 426 -14.32 -30.64 15.78
N ASN A 427 -14.09 -29.71 14.84
CA ASN A 427 -15.03 -28.63 14.46
C ASN A 427 -15.55 -28.75 13.01
N SER A 428 -15.53 -29.94 12.41
CA SER A 428 -16.03 -30.16 11.03
C SER A 428 -16.78 -31.48 10.93
N ILE A 429 -17.31 -31.80 9.75
CA ILE A 429 -18.12 -33.01 9.47
C ILE A 429 -17.35 -34.32 9.70
N ALA A 430 -16.03 -34.27 9.80
CA ALA A 430 -15.20 -35.43 10.17
C ALA A 430 -15.30 -35.84 11.66
N ASN A 431 -15.95 -35.02 12.50
CA ASN A 431 -16.29 -35.42 13.86
C ASN A 431 -17.43 -36.43 13.82
N SER A 432 -17.23 -37.60 14.43
CA SER A 432 -18.22 -38.68 14.45
C SER A 432 -19.57 -38.28 15.07
N GLU A 433 -19.57 -37.40 16.07
CA GLU A 433 -20.81 -36.92 16.70
C GLU A 433 -21.59 -36.02 15.74
N ILE A 434 -20.91 -35.04 15.14
CA ILE A 434 -21.48 -34.09 14.17
C ILE A 434 -21.98 -34.84 12.94
N PHE A 435 -21.18 -35.76 12.40
CA PHE A 435 -21.56 -36.59 11.26
C PHE A 435 -22.87 -37.34 11.52
N SER A 436 -22.99 -37.98 12.69
CA SER A 436 -24.19 -38.73 13.05
C SER A 436 -25.43 -37.85 13.22
N GLN A 437 -25.28 -36.59 13.60
CA GLN A 437 -26.39 -35.63 13.70
C GLN A 437 -26.89 -35.21 12.32
N ILE A 438 -25.99 -34.97 11.37
CA ILE A 438 -26.33 -34.57 10.00
C ILE A 438 -26.97 -35.73 9.22
N THR A 439 -26.44 -36.94 9.35
CA THR A 439 -26.91 -38.10 8.60
C THR A 439 -28.03 -38.88 9.28
N GLY A 440 -28.50 -38.44 10.45
CA GLY A 440 -29.46 -39.20 11.26
C GLY A 440 -28.96 -40.59 11.68
N GLY A 441 -27.64 -40.80 11.72
CA GLY A 441 -26.99 -42.07 12.04
C GLY A 441 -26.55 -42.91 10.83
N ASP A 442 -26.80 -42.45 9.60
CA ASP A 442 -26.32 -43.13 8.40
C ASP A 442 -24.80 -43.00 8.21
N LYS A 443 -24.20 -44.02 7.57
CA LYS A 443 -22.74 -44.11 7.32
C LYS A 443 -22.25 -43.27 6.14
N SER A 444 -23.16 -42.73 5.34
CA SER A 444 -22.85 -41.97 4.13
C SER A 444 -23.82 -40.81 3.97
N ILE A 445 -23.35 -39.74 3.34
CA ILE A 445 -24.18 -38.59 2.98
C ILE A 445 -25.04 -38.99 1.77
N ALA A 446 -26.33 -38.70 1.81
CA ALA A 446 -27.29 -39.03 0.77
C ALA A 446 -28.11 -37.79 0.40
N LEU A 447 -28.74 -37.80 -0.78
CA LEU A 447 -29.55 -36.69 -1.26
C LEU A 447 -30.72 -36.34 -0.31
N SER A 448 -31.22 -37.33 0.44
CA SER A 448 -32.26 -37.16 1.46
C SER A 448 -31.83 -36.31 2.67
N HIS A 449 -30.53 -36.09 2.86
CA HIS A 449 -30.00 -35.25 3.94
C HIS A 449 -29.87 -33.77 3.54
N ALA A 450 -30.08 -33.44 2.26
CA ALA A 450 -30.04 -32.07 1.79
C ALA A 450 -31.23 -31.27 2.36
N PRO A 451 -31.08 -29.96 2.61
CA PRO A 451 -32.18 -29.10 3.06
C PRO A 451 -33.41 -29.22 2.13
N ALA A 452 -34.59 -29.33 2.73
CA ALA A 452 -35.85 -29.50 1.99
C ALA A 452 -36.22 -28.27 1.14
N ASP A 453 -35.68 -27.09 1.46
CA ASP A 453 -35.91 -25.83 0.75
C ASP A 453 -35.12 -25.71 -0.57
N PHE A 454 -34.21 -26.64 -0.85
CA PHE A 454 -33.40 -26.64 -2.06
C PHE A 454 -34.11 -27.29 -3.25
N THR A 455 -33.93 -26.71 -4.43
CA THR A 455 -34.32 -27.34 -5.71
C THR A 455 -33.53 -28.62 -5.95
N THR A 456 -34.02 -29.52 -6.80
CA THR A 456 -33.35 -30.81 -7.08
C THR A 456 -31.89 -30.64 -7.57
N MET A 457 -31.63 -29.65 -8.43
CA MET A 457 -30.26 -29.30 -8.83
C MET A 457 -29.39 -28.81 -7.67
N GLN A 458 -29.96 -28.02 -6.75
CA GLN A 458 -29.24 -27.52 -5.57
C GLN A 458 -28.93 -28.65 -4.59
N GLN A 459 -29.83 -29.63 -4.44
CA GLN A 459 -29.61 -30.82 -3.60
C GLN A 459 -28.48 -31.70 -4.15
N GLU A 460 -28.42 -31.93 -5.46
CA GLU A 460 -27.33 -32.69 -6.10
C GLU A 460 -25.98 -31.97 -5.96
N ALA A 461 -25.97 -30.65 -6.17
CA ALA A 461 -24.78 -29.84 -5.95
C ALA A 461 -24.32 -29.91 -4.49
N TRP A 462 -25.24 -29.70 -3.53
CA TRP A 462 -24.97 -29.79 -2.09
C TRP A 462 -24.35 -31.14 -1.70
N LEU A 463 -24.90 -32.26 -2.20
CA LEU A 463 -24.38 -33.59 -1.92
C LEU A 463 -22.92 -33.72 -2.39
N SER A 464 -22.64 -33.30 -3.64
CA SER A 464 -21.29 -33.35 -4.20
C SER A 464 -20.28 -32.53 -3.38
N PHE A 465 -20.72 -31.41 -2.81
CA PHE A 465 -19.90 -30.56 -1.97
C PHE A 465 -19.62 -31.17 -0.60
N MET A 466 -20.64 -31.73 0.05
CA MET A 466 -20.50 -32.33 1.36
C MET A 466 -19.62 -33.59 1.32
N GLU A 467 -19.73 -34.38 0.25
CA GLU A 467 -18.82 -35.52 0.01
C GLU A 467 -17.38 -35.05 -0.19
N ALA A 468 -17.17 -34.01 -1.01
CA ALA A 468 -15.84 -33.45 -1.25
C ALA A 468 -15.23 -32.85 0.03
N GLU A 469 -16.01 -32.12 0.82
CA GLU A 469 -15.63 -31.56 2.12
C GLU A 469 -15.24 -32.67 3.08
N HIS A 470 -16.07 -33.71 3.23
CA HIS A 470 -15.80 -34.84 4.11
C HIS A 470 -14.46 -35.51 3.77
N VAL A 471 -14.24 -35.83 2.49
CA VAL A 471 -12.98 -36.45 2.03
C VAL A 471 -11.78 -35.54 2.31
N LEU A 472 -11.90 -34.24 2.02
CA LEU A 472 -10.81 -33.27 2.20
C LEU A 472 -10.42 -33.13 3.69
N VAL A 473 -11.41 -32.95 4.56
CA VAL A 473 -11.23 -32.78 6.01
C VAL A 473 -10.69 -34.07 6.63
N GLU A 474 -11.13 -35.24 6.16
CA GLU A 474 -10.63 -36.53 6.63
C GLU A 474 -9.16 -36.77 6.24
N ILE A 475 -8.74 -36.34 5.04
CA ILE A 475 -7.33 -36.35 4.65
C ILE A 475 -6.51 -35.43 5.57
N ILE A 476 -6.97 -34.20 5.80
CA ILE A 476 -6.26 -33.22 6.64
C ILE A 476 -6.12 -33.72 8.09
N SER A 477 -7.20 -34.27 8.65
CA SER A 477 -7.20 -34.79 10.02
C SER A 477 -6.28 -36.01 10.16
N SER A 478 -6.29 -36.92 9.18
CA SER A 478 -5.44 -38.12 9.16
C SER A 478 -3.95 -37.80 9.09
N ILE A 479 -3.56 -36.76 8.32
CA ILE A 479 -2.16 -36.36 8.18
C ILE A 479 -1.55 -35.98 9.53
N GLY A 480 -2.22 -35.15 10.34
CA GLY A 480 -1.64 -34.71 11.61
C GLY A 480 -1.57 -35.81 12.66
N ILE A 481 -2.59 -36.68 12.70
CA ILE A 481 -2.60 -37.86 13.59
C ILE A 481 -1.45 -38.82 13.26
N LEU A 482 -1.08 -38.95 11.98
CA LEU A 482 0.03 -39.79 11.54
C LEU A 482 1.40 -39.12 11.74
N VAL A 483 1.54 -37.86 11.33
CA VAL A 483 2.82 -37.13 11.30
C VAL A 483 3.37 -36.89 12.70
N TRP A 484 2.51 -36.57 13.68
CA TRP A 484 2.94 -36.25 15.03
C TRP A 484 3.68 -37.36 15.76
N PRO A 485 3.21 -38.63 15.81
CA PRO A 485 4.01 -39.70 16.39
C PRO A 485 5.15 -40.12 15.46
N ALA A 486 4.93 -40.12 14.13
CA ALA A 486 5.93 -40.62 13.18
C ALA A 486 7.23 -39.81 13.18
N VAL A 487 7.17 -38.48 13.19
CA VAL A 487 8.37 -37.62 13.09
C VAL A 487 9.28 -37.74 14.32
N PRO A 488 8.80 -37.56 15.57
CA PRO A 488 9.57 -37.80 16.78
C PRO A 488 10.13 -39.22 16.85
N ILE A 489 9.34 -40.25 16.52
CA ILE A 489 9.82 -41.66 16.52
C ILE A 489 10.98 -41.82 15.54
N LEU A 490 10.87 -41.28 14.33
CA LEU A 490 11.89 -41.41 13.31
C LEU A 490 13.17 -40.64 13.68
N LEU A 491 13.03 -39.44 14.26
CA LEU A 491 14.15 -38.68 14.81
C LEU A 491 14.80 -39.39 16.00
N TYR A 492 14.00 -40.04 16.85
CA TYR A 492 14.47 -40.85 17.97
C TYR A 492 15.30 -42.04 17.49
N LEU A 493 14.83 -42.76 16.47
CA LEU A 493 15.57 -43.87 15.84
C LEU A 493 16.90 -43.42 15.23
N ILE A 494 16.92 -42.27 14.54
CA ILE A 494 18.15 -41.71 13.97
C ILE A 494 19.14 -41.33 15.08
N ALA A 495 18.67 -40.64 16.12
CA ALA A 495 19.51 -40.21 17.24
C ALA A 495 20.04 -41.39 18.05
N TRP A 496 19.23 -42.44 18.25
CA TRP A 496 19.65 -43.66 18.93
C TRP A 496 20.76 -44.38 18.16
N ARG A 497 20.60 -44.52 16.84
CA ARG A 497 21.65 -45.05 15.95
C ARG A 497 22.93 -44.22 16.02
N GLU A 498 22.80 -42.89 16.07
CA GLU A 498 23.94 -41.98 16.24
C GLU A 498 24.64 -42.16 17.57
N ALA A 499 23.91 -42.20 18.67
CA ALA A 499 24.45 -42.42 20.01
C ALA A 499 25.18 -43.76 20.10
N TYR A 500 24.62 -44.82 19.53
CA TYR A 500 25.23 -46.17 19.51
C TYR A 500 26.57 -46.19 18.78
N HIS A 501 26.64 -45.68 17.54
CA HIS A 501 27.90 -45.65 16.78
C HIS A 501 28.96 -44.75 17.43
N THR A 502 28.53 -43.62 18.01
CA THR A 502 29.48 -42.70 18.67
C THR A 502 30.04 -43.29 19.97
N LEU A 503 29.27 -44.11 20.70
CA LEU A 503 29.76 -44.87 21.86
C LEU A 503 30.76 -45.97 21.49
N GLN A 504 30.68 -46.50 20.26
CA GLN A 504 31.63 -47.49 19.74
C GLN A 504 32.91 -46.87 19.15
N GLY A 505 33.06 -45.54 19.17
CA GLY A 505 34.22 -44.86 18.60
C GLY A 505 34.30 -44.90 17.07
N ILE A 506 33.19 -45.23 16.39
CA ILE A 506 33.12 -45.32 14.93
C ILE A 506 32.66 -43.97 14.37
N GLU A 507 33.55 -43.26 13.66
CA GLU A 507 33.19 -42.02 12.98
C GLU A 507 32.16 -42.29 11.87
N MET A 508 30.96 -41.72 12.02
CA MET A 508 29.95 -41.79 10.98
C MET A 508 30.30 -40.85 9.82
N LYS A 509 30.58 -41.43 8.66
CA LYS A 509 30.58 -40.67 7.40
C LYS A 509 29.21 -40.01 7.22
N PRO A 510 29.15 -38.72 6.84
CA PRO A 510 27.89 -38.01 6.67
C PRO A 510 26.99 -38.80 5.71
N SER A 511 25.77 -39.13 6.15
CA SER A 511 24.84 -39.96 5.40
C SER A 511 24.75 -39.45 3.96
N THR A 512 25.24 -40.25 3.01
CA THR A 512 25.10 -39.96 1.58
C THR A 512 23.62 -39.71 1.30
N ARG A 513 23.32 -38.57 0.64
CA ARG A 513 21.96 -38.18 0.20
C ARG A 513 21.18 -39.42 -0.23
N LEU A 514 19.94 -39.59 0.24
CA LEU A 514 19.03 -40.63 -0.26
C LEU A 514 19.01 -40.58 -1.80
N LYS A 515 19.70 -41.53 -2.45
CA LYS A 515 19.76 -41.67 -3.92
C LYS A 515 18.38 -41.94 -4.53
N SER A 516 17.40 -42.34 -3.71
CA SER A 516 16.03 -42.66 -4.11
C SER A 516 15.19 -41.42 -4.49
N LEU A 517 15.43 -40.24 -3.90
CA LEU A 517 14.67 -39.03 -4.28
C LEU A 517 15.16 -38.43 -5.61
N SER A 518 16.42 -38.67 -5.99
CA SER A 518 16.93 -38.28 -7.31
C SER A 518 16.39 -39.13 -8.45
N SER A 519 15.94 -40.37 -8.21
CA SER A 519 15.33 -41.19 -9.28
C SER A 519 13.90 -40.77 -9.58
N LEU A 520 13.13 -40.30 -8.58
CA LEU A 520 11.83 -39.66 -8.78
C LEU A 520 11.97 -38.29 -9.47
N ALA A 521 12.94 -37.47 -9.04
CA ALA A 521 13.24 -36.20 -9.70
C ALA A 521 13.75 -36.40 -11.15
N GLY A 522 14.54 -37.46 -11.40
CA GLY A 522 14.99 -37.84 -12.74
C GLY A 522 13.84 -38.29 -13.64
N ARG A 523 12.89 -39.08 -13.11
CA ARG A 523 11.65 -39.43 -13.81
C ARG A 523 10.79 -38.21 -14.15
N TRP A 524 10.74 -37.22 -13.26
CA TRP A 524 10.03 -35.96 -13.51
C TRP A 524 10.74 -35.10 -14.57
N ASP A 525 12.08 -35.02 -14.54
CA ASP A 525 12.86 -34.35 -15.59
C ASP A 525 12.70 -35.05 -16.95
N ASP A 526 12.59 -36.38 -16.99
CA ASP A 526 12.31 -37.15 -18.22
C ASP A 526 10.91 -36.87 -18.78
N VAL A 527 9.89 -36.76 -17.91
CA VAL A 527 8.53 -36.37 -18.34
C VAL A 527 8.53 -34.93 -18.84
N ASN A 528 9.17 -34.02 -18.11
CA ASN A 528 9.24 -32.61 -18.48
C ASN A 528 10.04 -32.37 -19.78
N THR A 529 11.10 -33.14 -20.03
CA THR A 529 11.87 -33.10 -21.28
C THR A 529 11.11 -33.70 -22.46
N ARG A 530 10.29 -34.75 -22.25
CA ARG A 530 9.36 -35.26 -23.28
C ARG A 530 8.26 -34.27 -23.60
N VAL A 531 7.61 -33.68 -22.61
CA VAL A 531 6.56 -32.67 -22.81
C VAL A 531 7.14 -31.43 -23.50
N SER A 532 8.29 -30.92 -23.03
CA SER A 532 8.91 -29.74 -23.64
C SER A 532 9.48 -30.00 -25.04
N SER A 533 9.99 -31.19 -25.33
CA SER A 533 10.45 -31.53 -26.69
C SER A 533 9.29 -31.73 -27.67
N THR A 534 8.17 -32.29 -27.23
CA THR A 534 6.92 -32.35 -28.01
C THR A 534 6.37 -30.95 -28.26
N TRP A 535 6.32 -30.10 -27.23
CA TRP A 535 5.90 -28.70 -27.34
C TRP A 535 6.80 -27.88 -28.26
N ARG A 536 8.11 -28.12 -28.23
CA ARG A 536 9.08 -27.43 -29.10
C ARG A 536 8.94 -27.86 -30.56
N LYS A 537 8.63 -29.13 -30.82
CA LYS A 537 8.35 -29.64 -32.17
C LYS A 537 7.04 -29.08 -32.73
N THR A 538 5.99 -28.98 -31.93
CA THR A 538 4.72 -28.39 -32.36
C THR A 538 4.86 -26.89 -32.61
N THR A 539 5.55 -26.15 -31.73
CA THR A 539 5.82 -24.71 -31.96
C THR A 539 6.73 -24.46 -33.17
N GLN A 540 7.78 -25.26 -33.39
CA GLN A 540 8.62 -25.12 -34.60
C GLN A 540 7.87 -25.47 -35.89
N ALA A 541 6.95 -26.42 -35.87
CA ALA A 541 6.12 -26.75 -37.04
C ALA A 541 5.11 -25.63 -37.37
N ILE A 542 4.59 -24.96 -36.35
CA ILE A 542 3.69 -23.79 -36.49
C ILE A 542 4.49 -22.57 -37.01
N ASP A 543 5.66 -22.28 -36.43
CA ASP A 543 6.53 -21.18 -36.86
C ASP A 543 7.07 -21.38 -38.28
N ALA A 544 7.37 -22.61 -38.70
CA ALA A 544 7.85 -22.89 -40.06
C ALA A 544 6.76 -22.67 -41.13
N LYS A 545 5.50 -23.01 -40.84
CA LYS A 545 4.37 -22.78 -41.77
C LYS A 545 3.97 -21.30 -41.85
N ILE A 546 4.09 -20.55 -40.75
CA ILE A 546 3.73 -19.13 -40.69
C ILE A 546 4.89 -18.24 -41.19
N GLY A 547 6.14 -18.69 -41.02
CA GLY A 547 7.35 -17.97 -41.43
C GLY A 547 7.44 -17.67 -42.93
N PHE A 548 6.88 -18.53 -43.79
CA PHE A 548 6.92 -18.35 -45.24
C PHE A 548 6.06 -17.16 -45.73
N ILE A 549 4.94 -16.89 -45.06
CA ILE A 549 4.06 -15.74 -45.37
C ILE A 549 4.62 -14.43 -44.80
N GLY A 550 5.30 -14.49 -43.64
CA GLY A 550 5.85 -13.31 -42.97
C GLY A 550 7.08 -12.67 -43.64
N ILE A 551 7.83 -13.39 -44.48
CA ILE A 551 9.07 -12.88 -45.09
C ILE A 551 8.80 -11.76 -46.11
N ASN A 552 7.70 -11.85 -46.87
CA ASN A 552 7.34 -10.82 -47.87
C ASN A 552 6.70 -9.58 -47.23
N ALA A 553 5.85 -9.74 -46.21
CA ALA A 553 5.28 -8.63 -45.45
C ALA A 553 6.36 -7.84 -44.68
N HIS A 554 7.35 -8.55 -44.12
CA HIS A 554 8.44 -7.93 -43.36
C HIS A 554 9.37 -7.07 -44.23
N ARG A 555 9.63 -7.45 -45.49
CA ARG A 555 10.41 -6.61 -46.42
C ARG A 555 9.68 -5.32 -46.80
N LEU A 556 8.38 -5.40 -47.07
CA LEU A 556 7.55 -4.23 -47.44
C LEU A 556 7.38 -3.23 -46.28
N VAL A 557 7.06 -3.72 -45.08
CA VAL A 557 6.84 -2.87 -43.90
C VAL A 557 8.14 -2.21 -43.43
N ASN A 558 9.26 -2.92 -43.45
CA ASN A 558 10.55 -2.35 -43.02
C ASN A 558 11.18 -1.42 -44.06
N ALA A 559 11.00 -1.68 -45.36
CA ALA A 559 11.43 -0.76 -46.41
C ALA A 559 10.65 0.57 -46.34
N GLY A 560 9.34 0.51 -46.05
CA GLY A 560 8.52 1.70 -45.82
C GLY A 560 8.84 2.44 -44.52
N LYS A 561 8.97 1.73 -43.39
CA LYS A 561 9.27 2.33 -42.08
C LYS A 561 10.66 2.96 -42.02
N SER A 562 11.70 2.32 -42.57
CA SER A 562 13.07 2.85 -42.53
C SER A 562 13.19 4.15 -43.33
N LYS A 563 12.72 4.16 -44.58
CA LYS A 563 12.72 5.37 -45.43
C LYS A 563 11.91 6.51 -44.82
N VAL A 564 10.67 6.27 -44.37
CA VAL A 564 9.85 7.34 -43.78
C VAL A 564 10.47 7.87 -42.49
N LYS A 565 11.02 7.00 -41.64
CA LYS A 565 11.67 7.40 -40.39
C LYS A 565 12.93 8.22 -40.64
N GLU A 566 13.77 7.84 -41.59
CA GLU A 566 14.97 8.60 -41.96
C GLU A 566 14.62 9.98 -42.52
N THR A 567 13.69 10.06 -43.48
CA THR A 567 13.29 11.36 -44.07
C THR A 567 12.63 12.29 -43.05
N VAL A 568 11.79 11.76 -42.15
CA VAL A 568 11.14 12.55 -41.10
C VAL A 568 12.16 13.01 -40.05
N VAL A 569 13.09 12.14 -39.64
CA VAL A 569 14.14 12.49 -38.66
C VAL A 569 15.08 13.54 -39.23
N GLU A 570 15.51 13.40 -40.49
CA GLU A 570 16.40 14.36 -41.14
C GLU A 570 15.73 15.74 -41.32
N LYS A 571 14.48 15.76 -41.80
CA LYS A 571 13.71 17.01 -41.95
C LYS A 571 13.46 17.67 -40.59
N ARG A 572 13.15 16.90 -39.55
CA ARG A 572 13.01 17.39 -38.17
C ARG A 572 14.31 18.00 -37.67
N ASN A 573 15.43 17.31 -37.83
CA ASN A 573 16.73 17.77 -37.34
C ASN A 573 17.16 19.07 -38.06
N LYS A 574 17.00 19.16 -39.39
CA LYS A 574 17.24 20.40 -40.16
C LYS A 574 16.35 21.57 -39.69
N THR A 575 15.08 21.29 -39.38
CA THR A 575 14.16 22.31 -38.87
C THR A 575 14.53 22.78 -37.47
N LEU A 576 14.92 21.83 -36.60
CA LEU A 576 15.38 22.10 -35.24
C LEU A 576 16.66 22.93 -35.22
N GLU A 577 17.61 22.63 -36.11
CA GLU A 577 18.85 23.39 -36.27
C GLU A 577 18.58 24.82 -36.77
N LYS A 578 17.68 24.98 -37.76
CA LYS A 578 17.23 26.31 -38.24
C LYS A 578 16.59 27.17 -37.13
N LEU A 579 15.91 26.54 -36.17
CA LEU A 579 15.30 27.20 -35.03
C LEU A 579 16.24 27.37 -33.82
N ARG A 580 17.56 27.07 -33.96
CA ARG A 580 18.55 27.07 -32.86
C ARG A 580 18.19 26.13 -31.70
N MET A 581 17.55 25.01 -31.99
CA MET A 581 17.13 23.99 -31.03
C MET A 581 17.80 22.62 -31.29
N PRO A 582 19.13 22.49 -31.23
CA PRO A 582 19.83 21.24 -31.58
C PRO A 582 19.39 20.04 -30.72
N TYR A 583 18.96 20.29 -29.47
CA TYR A 583 18.46 19.29 -28.54
C TYR A 583 16.92 19.32 -28.37
N GLY A 584 16.19 19.96 -29.30
CA GLY A 584 14.73 20.06 -29.26
C GLY A 584 14.23 20.70 -27.96
N ARG A 585 13.34 20.01 -27.26
CA ARG A 585 12.73 20.47 -25.99
C ARG A 585 13.70 20.61 -24.81
N GLU A 586 14.88 20.02 -24.88
CA GLU A 586 15.94 20.16 -23.85
C GLU A 586 16.74 21.46 -24.05
N SER A 587 16.56 22.16 -25.17
CA SER A 587 17.14 23.49 -25.38
C SER A 587 16.34 24.59 -24.66
N GLN A 588 17.01 25.68 -24.29
CA GLN A 588 16.37 26.81 -23.58
C GLN A 588 15.19 27.42 -24.35
N LEU A 589 15.36 27.63 -25.67
CA LEU A 589 14.30 28.12 -26.56
C LEU A 589 13.20 27.09 -26.76
N GLY A 590 13.55 25.81 -26.98
CA GLY A 590 12.57 24.74 -27.14
C GLY A 590 11.71 24.50 -25.91
N SER A 591 12.29 24.61 -24.72
CA SER A 591 11.55 24.54 -23.45
C SER A 591 10.55 25.69 -23.30
N TRP A 592 10.93 26.94 -23.65
CA TRP A 592 10.03 28.09 -23.62
C TRP A 592 8.90 27.99 -24.65
N LEU A 593 9.21 27.56 -25.86
CA LEU A 593 8.22 27.39 -26.93
C LEU A 593 7.20 26.31 -26.56
N LEU A 594 7.66 25.15 -26.08
CA LEU A 594 6.78 24.07 -25.65
C LEU A 594 5.93 24.48 -24.43
N PHE A 595 6.51 25.21 -23.48
CA PHE A 595 5.76 25.79 -22.35
C PHE A 595 4.64 26.73 -22.84
N GLY A 596 4.95 27.63 -23.79
CA GLY A 596 3.96 28.54 -24.37
C GLY A 596 2.81 27.79 -25.08
N ILE A 597 3.13 26.79 -25.89
CA ILE A 597 2.12 25.94 -26.56
C ILE A 597 1.24 25.24 -25.52
N LEU A 598 1.84 24.58 -24.53
CA LEU A 598 1.08 23.84 -23.52
C LEU A 598 0.25 24.78 -22.64
N ALA A 599 0.77 25.95 -22.27
CA ALA A 599 0.03 26.96 -21.52
C ALA A 599 -1.19 27.47 -22.31
N ILE A 600 -1.05 27.70 -23.62
CA ILE A 600 -2.17 28.07 -24.49
C ILE A 600 -3.20 26.94 -24.55
N VAL A 601 -2.78 25.69 -24.74
CA VAL A 601 -3.69 24.54 -24.75
C VAL A 601 -4.44 24.44 -23.42
N MET A 602 -3.76 24.62 -22.28
CA MET A 602 -4.40 24.62 -20.97
C MET A 602 -5.37 25.80 -20.79
N ALA A 603 -5.01 27.00 -21.24
CA ALA A 603 -5.90 28.16 -21.19
C ALA A 603 -7.15 27.97 -22.06
N CYS A 604 -7.02 27.38 -23.25
CA CYS A 604 -8.15 27.01 -24.10
C CYS A 604 -9.06 25.98 -23.42
N LEU A 605 -8.50 24.97 -22.75
CA LEU A 605 -9.28 23.99 -21.99
C LEU A 605 -10.01 24.61 -20.80
N ILE A 606 -9.37 25.54 -20.09
CA ILE A 606 -9.98 26.30 -19.00
C ILE A 606 -11.14 27.16 -19.52
N TYR A 607 -10.97 27.81 -20.66
CA TYR A 607 -12.03 28.61 -21.27
C TYR A 607 -13.22 27.75 -21.74
N TRP A 608 -12.93 26.55 -22.25
CA TRP A 608 -13.89 25.56 -22.73
C TRP A 608 -14.64 24.82 -21.60
N LEU A 609 -14.30 25.04 -20.32
CA LEU A 609 -14.93 24.32 -19.21
C LEU A 609 -16.47 24.38 -19.31
N PRO A 610 -17.14 23.21 -19.40
CA PRO A 610 -18.57 23.17 -19.67
C PRO A 610 -19.36 23.46 -18.38
N VAL A 611 -20.43 24.24 -18.52
CA VAL A 611 -21.33 24.65 -17.43
C VAL A 611 -22.76 24.35 -17.87
N ALA A 612 -23.63 24.03 -16.92
CA ALA A 612 -25.05 23.81 -17.23
C ALA A 612 -25.72 25.13 -17.66
N ASP A 613 -26.52 25.07 -18.71
CA ASP A 613 -27.26 26.23 -19.21
C ASP A 613 -28.33 26.64 -18.19
N SER A 614 -28.20 27.84 -17.64
CA SER A 614 -29.11 28.43 -16.65
C SER A 614 -28.93 29.95 -16.60
N ASP A 615 -29.91 30.67 -16.04
CA ASP A 615 -29.83 32.14 -15.90
C ASP A 615 -28.62 32.60 -15.05
N LYS A 616 -28.09 31.71 -14.20
CA LYS A 616 -26.90 31.93 -13.37
C LYS A 616 -25.62 31.32 -13.94
N ALA A 617 -25.61 30.92 -15.22
CA ALA A 617 -24.48 30.21 -15.84
C ALA A 617 -23.15 31.00 -15.73
N THR A 618 -23.17 32.32 -15.91
CA THR A 618 -21.97 33.17 -15.82
C THR A 618 -21.38 33.20 -14.39
N PHE A 619 -22.24 33.27 -13.37
CA PHE A 619 -21.83 33.21 -11.97
C PHE A 619 -21.22 31.84 -11.63
N VAL A 620 -21.92 30.75 -11.99
CA VAL A 620 -21.44 29.38 -11.76
C VAL A 620 -20.12 29.13 -12.48
N LYS A 621 -19.98 29.60 -13.73
CA LYS A 621 -18.72 29.53 -14.49
C LYS A 621 -17.59 30.26 -13.77
N THR A 622 -17.85 31.46 -13.27
CA THR A 622 -16.86 32.27 -12.54
C THR A 622 -16.44 31.63 -11.22
N LEU A 623 -17.40 31.07 -10.46
CA LEU A 623 -17.14 30.32 -9.23
C LEU A 623 -16.28 29.08 -9.50
N GLN A 624 -16.63 28.30 -10.54
CA GLN A 624 -15.90 27.11 -10.93
C GLN A 624 -14.49 27.44 -11.40
N LEU A 625 -14.33 28.44 -12.26
CA LEU A 625 -13.03 28.91 -12.75
C LEU A 625 -12.14 29.34 -11.58
N SER A 626 -12.69 30.12 -10.65
CA SER A 626 -11.97 30.58 -9.46
C SER A 626 -11.51 29.39 -8.59
N ASN A 627 -12.37 28.41 -8.37
CA ASN A 627 -12.03 27.21 -7.61
C ASN A 627 -10.93 26.36 -8.29
N VAL A 628 -10.98 26.24 -9.63
CA VAL A 628 -9.93 25.59 -10.42
C VAL A 628 -8.61 26.34 -10.28
N MET A 629 -8.62 27.67 -10.35
CA MET A 629 -7.42 28.50 -10.23
C MET A 629 -6.78 28.43 -8.84
N VAL A 630 -7.58 28.43 -7.77
CA VAL A 630 -7.07 28.20 -6.40
C VAL A 630 -6.42 26.83 -6.30
N THR A 631 -7.09 25.79 -6.80
CA THR A 631 -6.57 24.42 -6.75
C THR A 631 -5.28 24.29 -7.56
N PHE A 632 -5.24 24.89 -8.75
CA PHE A 632 -4.06 24.97 -9.59
C PHE A 632 -2.89 25.66 -8.87
N ALA A 633 -3.13 26.82 -8.23
CA ALA A 633 -2.09 27.51 -7.47
C ALA A 633 -1.53 26.64 -6.33
N ILE A 634 -2.40 26.00 -5.54
CA ILE A 634 -1.98 25.11 -4.45
C ILE A 634 -1.12 23.96 -4.98
N PHE A 635 -1.59 23.25 -6.00
CA PHE A 635 -0.87 22.11 -6.59
C PHE A 635 0.44 22.53 -7.26
N ALA A 636 0.48 23.69 -7.93
CA ALA A 636 1.68 24.22 -8.56
C ALA A 636 2.73 24.64 -7.51
N ILE A 637 2.34 25.28 -6.41
CA ILE A 637 3.24 25.64 -5.31
C ILE A 637 3.79 24.37 -4.63
N LEU A 638 2.95 23.35 -4.40
CA LEU A 638 3.39 22.06 -3.86
C LEU A 638 4.34 21.33 -4.81
N ALA A 639 4.06 21.34 -6.12
CA ALA A 639 4.93 20.74 -7.13
C ALA A 639 6.28 21.49 -7.23
N LEU A 640 6.29 22.81 -7.12
CA LEU A 640 7.51 23.62 -7.06
C LEU A 640 8.34 23.33 -5.80
N SER A 641 7.70 23.20 -4.63
CA SER A 641 8.35 22.75 -3.39
C SER A 641 8.97 21.36 -3.55
N LEU A 642 8.22 20.42 -4.12
CA LEU A 642 8.72 19.07 -4.39
C LEU A 642 9.85 19.07 -5.43
N ASN A 643 9.81 19.95 -6.42
CA ASN A 643 10.88 20.10 -7.40
C ASN A 643 12.17 20.61 -6.77
N LEU A 644 12.12 21.44 -5.73
CA LEU A 644 13.30 21.84 -4.99
C LEU A 644 13.94 20.64 -4.26
N HIS A 645 13.13 19.86 -3.53
CA HIS A 645 13.63 18.68 -2.78
C HIS A 645 14.11 17.57 -3.72
N THR A 646 13.20 17.00 -4.51
CA THR A 646 13.50 15.82 -5.33
C THR A 646 14.21 16.22 -6.61
N GLY A 647 13.70 17.26 -7.28
CA GLY A 647 14.17 17.64 -8.62
C GLY A 647 15.52 18.33 -8.64
N VAL A 648 15.82 19.21 -7.68
CA VAL A 648 17.08 19.95 -7.68
C VAL A 648 18.11 19.30 -6.77
N THR A 649 17.74 18.87 -5.56
CA THR A 649 18.70 18.29 -4.59
C THR A 649 18.84 16.78 -4.63
N GLY A 650 17.97 16.07 -5.36
CA GLY A 650 17.99 14.61 -5.44
C GLY A 650 17.45 13.90 -4.19
N GLN A 651 16.81 14.62 -3.27
CA GLN A 651 16.25 14.04 -2.05
C GLN A 651 14.79 13.62 -2.28
N LEU A 652 14.54 12.31 -2.38
CA LEU A 652 13.19 11.75 -2.59
C LEU A 652 12.26 12.04 -1.41
N ASN A 653 11.37 13.01 -1.54
CA ASN A 653 10.42 13.38 -0.50
C ASN A 653 8.98 12.99 -0.87
N PHE A 654 8.45 11.92 -0.27
CA PHE A 654 7.05 11.50 -0.43
C PHE A 654 6.13 12.06 0.66
N GLY A 655 6.63 12.89 1.57
CA GLY A 655 5.89 13.50 2.66
C GLY A 655 5.65 14.99 2.48
N VAL A 656 5.51 15.52 1.25
CA VAL A 656 5.25 16.97 1.08
C VAL A 656 3.99 17.44 1.82
N ILE A 657 2.99 16.56 1.97
CA ILE A 657 1.79 16.83 2.75
C ILE A 657 2.06 17.05 4.23
N PHE A 658 3.14 16.51 4.81
CA PHE A 658 3.53 16.78 6.20
C PHE A 658 3.76 18.28 6.41
N PHE A 659 4.48 18.93 5.48
CA PHE A 659 4.74 20.36 5.57
C PHE A 659 3.51 21.21 5.27
N ALA A 660 2.70 20.80 4.29
CA ALA A 660 1.43 21.47 4.01
C ALA A 660 0.43 21.32 5.17
N ALA A 661 0.42 20.18 5.85
CA ALA A 661 -0.37 19.90 7.03
C ALA A 661 0.00 20.83 8.19
N ILE A 662 1.30 21.03 8.45
CA ILE A 662 1.78 22.01 9.43
C ILE A 662 1.24 23.40 9.09
N GLY A 663 1.30 23.81 7.83
CA GLY A 663 0.75 25.09 7.37
C GLY A 663 -0.76 25.23 7.62
N ALA A 664 -1.54 24.23 7.19
CA ALA A 664 -2.99 24.21 7.32
C ALA A 664 -3.46 24.23 8.79
N ILE A 665 -2.86 23.38 9.64
CA ILE A 665 -3.16 23.31 11.08
C ILE A 665 -2.78 24.63 11.76
N THR A 666 -1.58 25.14 11.52
CA THR A 666 -1.08 26.34 12.19
C THR A 666 -1.94 27.55 11.86
N VAL A 667 -2.24 27.78 10.57
CA VAL A 667 -3.13 28.89 10.19
C VAL A 667 -4.54 28.67 10.74
N GLY A 668 -5.10 27.47 10.61
CA GLY A 668 -6.45 27.17 11.10
C GLY A 668 -6.63 27.39 12.61
N ILE A 669 -5.65 27.01 13.44
CA ILE A 669 -5.71 27.20 14.89
C ILE A 669 -5.43 28.66 15.28
N LEU A 670 -4.43 29.28 14.66
CA LEU A 670 -4.04 30.64 15.02
C LEU A 670 -5.10 31.67 14.62
N THR A 671 -5.79 31.50 13.48
CA THR A 671 -6.82 32.44 13.03
C THR A 671 -8.24 32.08 13.50
N ALA A 672 -8.40 30.97 14.24
CA ALA A 672 -9.68 30.62 14.85
C ALA A 672 -10.02 31.57 16.02
N PRO A 673 -11.31 31.93 16.21
CA PRO A 673 -11.75 32.74 17.34
C PRO A 673 -11.45 32.08 18.70
N LYS A 674 -11.21 32.91 19.73
CA LYS A 674 -10.94 32.44 21.11
C LYS A 674 -12.08 31.61 21.70
N GLU A 675 -13.31 31.93 21.33
CA GLU A 675 -14.53 31.19 21.73
C GLU A 675 -14.55 29.75 21.21
N LEU A 676 -13.80 29.47 20.14
CA LEU A 676 -13.73 28.15 19.49
C LEU A 676 -12.36 27.48 19.70
N HIS A 677 -11.71 27.79 20.84
CA HIS A 677 -10.39 27.28 21.24
C HIS A 677 -9.22 27.71 20.31
N GLY A 678 -9.38 28.80 19.57
CA GLY A 678 -8.32 29.42 18.77
C GLY A 678 -7.60 30.59 19.43
N TYR A 679 -6.64 31.22 18.73
CA TYR A 679 -5.84 32.34 19.25
C TYR A 679 -6.20 33.71 18.69
N ASP A 680 -7.06 33.77 17.67
CA ASP A 680 -7.51 34.99 16.97
C ASP A 680 -6.38 35.92 16.47
N TRP A 681 -5.32 35.35 15.92
CA TRP A 681 -4.19 36.09 15.34
C TRP A 681 -4.56 36.71 13.98
N PRO A 682 -3.98 37.88 13.65
CA PRO A 682 -4.06 38.43 12.31
C PRO A 682 -3.49 37.47 11.26
N ILE A 683 -4.16 37.38 10.12
CA ILE A 683 -3.91 36.33 9.12
C ILE A 683 -2.49 36.42 8.55
N GLY A 684 -1.96 37.62 8.30
CA GLY A 684 -0.59 37.80 7.80
C GLY A 684 0.48 37.22 8.73
N TYR A 685 0.36 37.46 10.03
CA TYR A 685 1.28 36.90 11.03
C TYR A 685 1.14 35.38 11.16
N ALA A 686 -0.10 34.87 11.10
CA ALA A 686 -0.35 33.43 11.13
C ALA A 686 0.31 32.70 9.94
N VAL A 687 0.23 33.27 8.73
CA VAL A 687 0.88 32.71 7.52
C VAL A 687 2.40 32.71 7.67
N LEU A 688 3.01 33.84 8.04
CA LEU A 688 4.46 33.94 8.21
C LEU A 688 4.98 32.98 9.29
N PHE A 689 4.25 32.87 10.41
CA PHE A 689 4.60 31.94 11.48
C PHE A 689 4.45 30.47 11.02
N SER A 690 3.41 30.15 10.24
CA SER A 690 3.25 28.81 9.67
C SER A 690 4.37 28.43 8.69
N MET A 691 4.85 29.39 7.89
CA MET A 691 5.98 29.23 6.98
C MET A 691 7.29 28.99 7.75
N PHE A 692 7.51 29.77 8.81
CA PHE A 692 8.65 29.60 9.71
C PHE A 692 8.63 28.22 10.40
N LEU A 693 7.48 27.80 10.93
CA LEU A 693 7.34 26.49 11.56
C LEU A 693 7.56 25.34 10.57
N GLY A 694 7.07 25.49 9.33
CA GLY A 694 7.38 24.58 8.23
C GLY A 694 8.87 24.51 7.92
N ALA A 695 9.56 25.65 7.84
CA ALA A 695 11.00 25.72 7.60
C ALA A 695 11.79 25.04 8.73
N LEU A 696 11.40 25.30 9.98
CA LEU A 696 12.00 24.70 11.17
C LEU A 696 11.83 23.18 11.17
N ALA A 697 10.62 22.69 10.88
CA ALA A 697 10.35 21.26 10.76
C ALA A 697 11.17 20.61 9.64
N GLY A 698 11.30 21.28 8.49
CA GLY A 698 12.14 20.83 7.37
C GLY A 698 13.63 20.77 7.74
N TRP A 699 14.14 21.78 8.44
CA TRP A 699 15.53 21.81 8.90
C TRP A 699 15.84 20.66 9.87
N PHE A 700 14.99 20.46 10.88
CA PHE A 700 15.16 19.38 11.86
C PHE A 700 15.04 18.00 11.21
N LEU A 701 14.19 17.85 10.20
CA LEU A 701 14.04 16.58 9.49
C LEU A 701 15.30 16.17 8.72
N ALA A 702 16.10 17.13 8.25
CA ALA A 702 17.31 16.84 7.50
C ALA A 702 18.40 16.16 8.34
N TYR A 703 18.47 16.42 9.65
CA TYR A 703 19.55 15.92 10.51
C TYR A 703 19.48 14.40 10.76
N PRO A 704 18.33 13.82 11.19
CA PRO A 704 18.15 12.37 11.29
C PRO A 704 18.41 11.64 9.97
N THR A 705 18.15 12.31 8.85
CA THR A 705 18.00 11.67 7.54
C THR A 705 19.23 11.77 6.66
N ALA A 706 20.18 12.66 6.97
CA ALA A 706 21.41 12.82 6.20
C ALA A 706 22.31 11.57 6.15
N ARG A 707 22.14 10.62 7.08
CA ARG A 707 22.89 9.35 7.12
C ARG A 707 22.17 8.20 6.43
N LEU A 708 20.96 8.43 5.94
CA LEU A 708 20.07 7.41 5.40
C LEU A 708 20.12 7.41 3.87
N ARG A 709 19.96 6.22 3.27
CA ARG A 709 19.72 6.09 1.82
C ARG A 709 18.46 6.87 1.42
N SER A 710 18.42 7.37 0.19
CA SER A 710 17.26 8.07 -0.41
C SER A 710 15.93 7.35 -0.15
N ASP A 711 15.89 6.03 -0.26
CA ASP A 711 14.69 5.21 -0.01
C ASP A 711 14.17 5.33 1.43
N TYR A 712 15.06 5.34 2.42
CA TYR A 712 14.68 5.48 3.84
C TYR A 712 14.17 6.89 4.14
N PHE A 713 14.79 7.91 3.54
CA PHE A 713 14.30 9.29 3.64
C PHE A 713 12.87 9.39 3.11
N ALA A 714 12.62 8.80 1.94
CA ALA A 714 11.30 8.79 1.33
C ALA A 714 10.26 8.12 2.24
N ILE A 715 10.57 6.98 2.85
CA ILE A 715 9.67 6.27 3.77
C ILE A 715 9.39 7.09 5.04
N ILE A 716 10.42 7.67 5.67
CA ILE A 716 10.26 8.49 6.89
C ILE A 716 9.36 9.69 6.63
N THR A 717 9.53 10.37 5.49
CA THR A 717 8.71 11.55 5.16
C THR A 717 7.23 11.21 5.05
N ILE A 718 6.87 10.06 4.47
CA ILE A 718 5.46 9.61 4.43
C ILE A 718 4.96 9.27 5.83
N SER A 719 5.78 8.56 6.62
CA SER A 719 5.42 8.22 8.00
C SER A 719 5.15 9.45 8.85
N LEU A 720 5.90 10.54 8.69
CA LEU A 720 5.65 11.80 9.40
C LEU A 720 4.33 12.46 8.99
N GLY A 721 3.98 12.43 7.70
CA GLY A 721 2.67 12.91 7.25
C GLY A 721 1.53 12.11 7.88
N GLU A 722 1.70 10.79 8.00
CA GLU A 722 0.74 9.91 8.65
C GLU A 722 0.66 10.14 10.17
N ILE A 723 1.80 10.39 10.83
CA ILE A 723 1.84 10.76 12.24
C ILE A 723 1.01 12.05 12.47
N VAL A 724 1.22 13.10 11.66
CA VAL A 724 0.45 14.35 11.81
C VAL A 724 -1.03 14.15 11.54
N ARG A 725 -1.40 13.31 10.57
CA ARG A 725 -2.79 12.94 10.30
C ARG A 725 -3.45 12.31 11.53
N VAL A 726 -2.79 11.33 12.14
CA VAL A 726 -3.32 10.62 13.32
C VAL A 726 -3.27 11.50 14.57
N LEU A 727 -2.28 12.39 14.70
CA LEU A 727 -2.24 13.39 15.77
C LEU A 727 -3.47 14.32 15.69
N LEU A 728 -3.88 14.74 14.50
CA LEU A 728 -5.07 15.59 14.33
C LEU A 728 -6.38 14.86 14.70
N SER A 729 -6.45 13.52 14.57
CA SER A 729 -7.62 12.76 15.03
C SER A 729 -7.56 12.45 16.54
N GLY A 730 -6.37 12.20 17.08
CA GLY A 730 -6.16 11.79 18.47
C GLY A 730 -6.10 12.95 19.47
N GLU A 731 -5.41 14.05 19.15
CA GLU A 731 -5.05 15.09 20.10
C GLU A 731 -6.09 16.22 20.18
N PRO A 732 -6.72 16.45 21.34
CA PRO A 732 -7.70 17.54 21.52
C PRO A 732 -7.12 18.94 21.35
N LEU A 733 -5.83 19.15 21.67
CA LEU A 733 -5.15 20.45 21.56
C LEU A 733 -5.00 20.93 20.10
N LEU A 734 -5.12 20.03 19.13
CA LEU A 734 -5.05 20.36 17.71
C LEU A 734 -6.44 20.64 17.12
N ARG A 735 -7.48 20.80 17.96
CA ARG A 735 -8.87 21.06 17.54
C ARG A 735 -9.21 22.54 17.76
N ALA A 736 -9.87 23.12 16.76
CA ALA A 736 -10.48 24.46 16.86
C ALA A 736 -11.75 24.50 15.98
N GLY A 737 -12.85 25.06 16.47
CA GLY A 737 -14.11 25.15 15.73
C GLY A 737 -15.35 24.66 16.49
N SER A 738 -16.45 24.41 15.78
CA SER A 738 -17.77 24.07 16.35
C SER A 738 -17.75 22.80 17.22
N TRP A 739 -18.41 22.85 18.39
CA TRP A 739 -18.60 21.74 19.34
C TRP A 739 -19.11 20.43 18.71
N GLY A 740 -19.76 20.50 17.54
CA GLY A 740 -20.34 19.33 16.86
C GLY A 740 -19.37 18.48 16.02
N SER A 741 -18.20 18.98 15.65
CA SER A 741 -17.20 18.18 14.92
C SER A 741 -16.10 17.73 15.88
N ALA A 742 -16.24 16.52 16.42
CA ALA A 742 -15.22 15.91 17.30
C ALA A 742 -13.86 15.66 16.61
N VAL A 743 -13.75 15.90 15.30
CA VAL A 743 -12.59 15.58 14.46
C VAL A 743 -12.36 16.67 13.40
N GLY A 744 -11.40 17.58 13.61
CA GLY A 744 -10.95 18.56 12.59
C GLY A 744 -10.83 20.01 13.08
N ILE A 745 -10.50 20.92 12.15
CA ILE A 745 -10.42 22.37 12.38
C ILE A 745 -11.41 23.09 11.45
N SER A 746 -12.23 24.00 11.99
CA SER A 746 -13.26 24.74 11.23
C SER A 746 -13.53 26.13 11.79
N ARG A 747 -14.27 26.97 11.05
CA ARG A 747 -14.70 28.31 11.48
C ARG A 747 -13.56 29.27 11.84
N TYR A 748 -12.43 29.17 11.13
CA TYR A 748 -11.35 30.15 11.20
C TYR A 748 -11.58 31.31 10.24
N LYS A 749 -11.00 32.48 10.56
CA LYS A 749 -11.11 33.69 9.73
C LYS A 749 -10.49 33.47 8.35
N LEU A 750 -11.19 33.89 7.30
CA LEU A 750 -10.76 33.84 5.91
C LEU A 750 -10.13 35.19 5.49
N PRO A 751 -9.04 35.20 4.69
CA PRO A 751 -8.36 36.43 4.30
C PRO A 751 -9.23 37.37 3.48
N LEU A 752 -9.31 38.63 3.89
CA LEU A 752 -10.04 39.70 3.19
C LEU A 752 -11.55 39.41 2.99
N GLN A 753 -12.12 38.44 3.69
CA GLN A 753 -13.54 38.08 3.52
C GLN A 753 -14.49 39.21 3.95
N GLU A 754 -14.20 39.85 5.09
CA GLU A 754 -14.98 41.00 5.58
C GLU A 754 -14.89 42.17 4.61
N TRP A 755 -13.69 42.54 4.19
CA TRP A 755 -13.46 43.61 3.21
C TRP A 755 -14.14 43.33 1.86
N TRP A 756 -14.09 42.07 1.39
CA TRP A 756 -14.67 41.69 0.10
C TRP A 756 -16.18 41.86 0.04
N PHE A 757 -16.91 41.46 1.09
CA PHE A 757 -18.37 41.48 1.11
C PHE A 757 -18.97 42.70 1.81
N CYS A 758 -18.31 43.27 2.82
CA CYS A 758 -18.84 44.39 3.61
C CYS A 758 -18.16 45.73 3.29
N GLY A 759 -17.04 45.76 2.55
CA GLY A 759 -16.28 46.98 2.27
C GLY A 759 -15.33 47.40 3.40
N ASP A 760 -14.95 48.67 3.47
CA ASP A 760 -13.95 49.18 4.42
C ASP A 760 -14.43 49.22 5.89
N SER A 761 -15.74 49.21 6.12
CA SER A 761 -16.35 49.17 7.46
C SER A 761 -17.51 48.20 7.49
N VAL A 762 -17.57 47.33 8.50
CA VAL A 762 -18.66 46.36 8.65
C VAL A 762 -19.96 47.11 9.03
N PRO A 763 -21.02 47.06 8.20
CA PRO A 763 -22.29 47.70 8.52
C PRO A 763 -22.95 47.02 9.73
N LEU A 764 -23.71 47.80 10.49
CA LEU A 764 -24.43 47.35 11.67
C LEU A 764 -25.89 47.07 11.30
N ASP A 765 -26.45 46.00 11.85
CA ASP A 765 -27.86 45.63 11.69
C ASP A 765 -28.77 46.58 12.49
N GLU A 766 -30.09 46.50 12.32
CA GLU A 766 -31.08 47.33 13.05
C GLU A 766 -30.92 47.25 14.59
N ASN A 767 -30.33 46.16 15.09
CA ASN A 767 -30.05 45.91 16.50
C ASN A 767 -28.64 46.37 16.96
N GLY A 768 -27.86 47.05 16.10
CA GLY A 768 -26.50 47.50 16.41
C GLY A 768 -25.46 46.39 16.45
N ILE A 769 -25.73 45.23 15.85
CA ILE A 769 -24.83 44.08 15.79
C ILE A 769 -24.10 44.10 14.43
N PRO A 770 -22.77 43.92 14.37
CA PRO A 770 -22.05 43.88 13.10
C PRO A 770 -22.55 42.73 12.22
N LEU A 771 -22.88 43.04 10.96
CA LEU A 771 -23.34 42.04 10.00
C LEU A 771 -22.24 40.98 9.77
N SER A 772 -22.66 39.72 9.70
CA SER A 772 -21.77 38.67 9.21
C SER A 772 -21.42 38.90 7.73
N PRO A 773 -20.25 38.47 7.24
CA PRO A 773 -19.90 38.62 5.82
C PRO A 773 -20.92 38.03 4.84
N ILE A 774 -21.63 36.97 5.27
CA ILE A 774 -22.70 36.33 4.49
C ILE A 774 -23.97 37.21 4.47
N ALA A 775 -24.23 37.95 5.55
CA ALA A 775 -25.33 38.92 5.59
C ALA A 775 -25.02 40.12 4.67
N CYS A 776 -23.79 40.66 4.71
CA CYS A 776 -23.37 41.73 3.80
C CYS A 776 -23.49 41.31 2.32
N SER A 777 -23.17 40.05 1.98
CA SER A 777 -23.26 39.58 0.59
C SER A 777 -24.69 39.46 0.05
N ARG A 778 -25.70 39.50 0.93
CA ARG A 778 -27.13 39.40 0.55
C ARG A 778 -27.86 40.73 0.60
N ASP A 779 -27.19 41.76 1.11
CA ASP A 779 -27.77 43.08 1.27
C ASP A 779 -27.37 43.95 0.07
N ASP A 780 -28.34 44.23 -0.80
CA ASP A 780 -28.15 45.02 -2.01
C ASP A 780 -27.80 46.50 -1.70
N SER A 781 -27.99 46.95 -0.45
CA SER A 781 -27.63 48.31 -0.03
C SER A 781 -26.13 48.49 0.23
N VAL A 782 -25.38 47.39 0.39
CA VAL A 782 -23.95 47.41 0.72
C VAL A 782 -23.10 47.42 -0.55
N GLN A 783 -22.52 48.59 -0.87
CA GLN A 783 -21.57 48.73 -1.97
C GLN A 783 -20.21 48.13 -1.61
N SER A 784 -20.00 46.86 -1.95
CA SER A 784 -18.76 46.13 -1.71
C SER A 784 -17.95 45.88 -2.98
N MET A 785 -16.67 45.54 -2.83
CA MET A 785 -15.82 45.14 -3.96
C MET A 785 -16.41 43.91 -4.69
N ALA A 786 -17.04 42.99 -3.97
CA ALA A 786 -17.75 41.86 -4.56
C ALA A 786 -18.90 42.29 -5.48
N ALA A 787 -19.68 43.31 -5.09
CA ALA A 787 -20.78 43.84 -5.89
C ALA A 787 -20.26 44.50 -7.17
N THR A 788 -19.24 45.36 -7.06
CA THR A 788 -18.65 46.05 -8.23
C THR A 788 -18.06 45.10 -9.27
N LEU A 789 -17.35 44.05 -8.83
CA LEU A 789 -16.84 43.00 -9.73
C LEU A 789 -17.96 42.13 -10.31
N GLY A 790 -19.03 41.89 -9.54
CA GLY A 790 -20.22 41.19 -10.01
C GLY A 790 -20.89 41.92 -11.16
N GLU A 791 -21.00 43.25 -11.07
CA GLU A 791 -21.50 44.10 -12.16
C GLU A 791 -20.56 44.09 -13.37
N TRP A 792 -19.25 44.25 -13.15
CA TRP A 792 -18.27 44.29 -14.24
C TRP A 792 -18.21 42.99 -15.06
N LEU A 793 -18.35 41.85 -14.38
CA LEU A 793 -18.39 40.53 -15.02
C LEU A 793 -19.80 40.10 -15.44
N ASN A 794 -20.81 40.96 -15.26
CA ASN A 794 -22.22 40.70 -15.58
C ASN A 794 -22.75 39.39 -14.95
N LEU A 795 -22.51 39.21 -13.65
CA LEU A 795 -22.86 37.98 -12.91
C LEU A 795 -24.29 37.96 -12.37
N GLY A 796 -24.93 39.12 -12.24
CA GLY A 796 -26.26 39.26 -11.61
C GLY A 796 -26.29 39.10 -10.09
N GLU A 797 -25.17 38.71 -9.48
CA GLU A 797 -24.97 38.58 -8.03
C GLU A 797 -23.54 39.02 -7.67
N PRO A 798 -23.25 39.35 -6.39
CA PRO A 798 -21.89 39.69 -5.95
C PRO A 798 -20.88 38.57 -6.23
N ALA A 799 -19.68 38.94 -6.66
CA ALA A 799 -18.64 37.99 -7.06
C ALA A 799 -18.23 37.02 -5.92
N PRO A 800 -18.00 35.72 -6.22
CA PRO A 800 -17.74 34.72 -5.20
C PRO A 800 -16.39 34.93 -4.51
N TYR A 801 -16.32 34.66 -3.20
CA TYR A 801 -15.08 34.77 -2.41
C TYR A 801 -13.91 33.95 -2.97
N MET A 802 -14.20 32.82 -3.63
CA MET A 802 -13.18 32.01 -4.29
C MET A 802 -12.35 32.79 -5.32
N PHE A 803 -12.89 33.88 -5.87
CA PHE A 803 -12.16 34.78 -6.78
C PHE A 803 -10.99 35.48 -6.05
N VAL A 804 -11.20 36.00 -4.85
CA VAL A 804 -10.14 36.61 -4.01
C VAL A 804 -9.09 35.57 -3.64
N LEU A 805 -9.54 34.38 -3.24
CA LEU A 805 -8.59 33.32 -2.92
C LEU A 805 -7.77 32.90 -4.15
N ALA A 806 -8.38 32.93 -5.35
CA ALA A 806 -7.69 32.65 -6.61
C ALA A 806 -6.63 33.70 -6.93
N THR A 807 -6.95 34.99 -6.74
CA THR A 807 -5.97 36.07 -6.98
C THR A 807 -4.80 35.99 -5.98
N ILE A 808 -5.07 35.77 -4.69
CA ILE A 808 -4.03 35.56 -3.67
C ILE A 808 -3.17 34.34 -4.03
N GLY A 809 -3.80 33.22 -4.42
CA GLY A 809 -3.10 32.00 -4.80
C GLY A 809 -2.20 32.18 -6.04
N LEU A 810 -2.70 32.85 -7.08
CA LEU A 810 -1.93 33.13 -8.30
C LEU A 810 -0.77 34.10 -8.06
N ILE A 811 -0.98 35.16 -7.26
CA ILE A 811 0.10 36.07 -6.86
C ILE A 811 1.15 35.29 -6.05
N GLY A 812 0.73 34.46 -5.09
CA GLY A 812 1.61 33.59 -4.32
C GLY A 812 2.40 32.62 -5.19
N LEU A 813 1.79 32.04 -6.22
CA LEU A 813 2.44 31.17 -7.20
C LEU A 813 3.51 31.94 -8.01
N ILE A 814 3.17 33.11 -8.53
CA ILE A 814 4.10 33.95 -9.32
C ILE A 814 5.29 34.36 -8.46
N LEU A 815 5.06 34.80 -7.23
CA LEU A 815 6.12 35.16 -6.28
C LEU A 815 7.01 33.96 -5.95
N THR A 816 6.42 32.79 -5.68
CA THR A 816 7.16 31.56 -5.40
C THR A 816 8.01 31.14 -6.60
N TRP A 817 7.45 31.18 -7.81
CA TRP A 817 8.15 30.85 -9.04
C TRP A 817 9.31 31.82 -9.32
N TRP A 818 9.10 33.12 -9.15
CA TRP A 818 10.13 34.15 -9.28
C TRP A 818 11.25 33.96 -8.26
N LEU A 819 10.91 33.75 -6.98
CA LEU A 819 11.86 33.51 -5.90
C LEU A 819 12.71 32.26 -6.19
N LEU A 820 12.07 31.14 -6.53
CA LEU A 820 12.78 29.89 -6.81
C LEU A 820 13.70 30.01 -8.03
N ASN A 821 13.28 30.65 -9.12
CA ASN A 821 14.16 30.84 -10.27
C ASN A 821 15.38 31.70 -9.92
N THR A 822 15.20 32.73 -9.09
CA THR A 822 16.30 33.58 -8.60
C THR A 822 17.26 32.78 -7.73
N VAL A 823 16.73 31.99 -6.79
CA VAL A 823 17.50 31.13 -5.89
C VAL A 823 18.25 30.03 -6.65
N LEU A 824 17.63 29.41 -7.66
CA LEU A 824 18.26 28.36 -8.48
C LEU A 824 19.29 28.89 -9.47
N ALA A 825 19.20 30.17 -9.87
CA ALA A 825 20.22 30.84 -10.66
C ALA A 825 21.44 31.28 -9.82
N SER A 826 21.29 31.34 -8.50
CA SER A 826 22.36 31.73 -7.58
C SER A 826 23.46 30.65 -7.45
N PRO A 827 24.64 30.96 -6.87
CA PRO A 827 25.67 29.97 -6.56
C PRO A 827 25.15 28.79 -5.74
N TRP A 828 24.22 29.02 -4.82
CA TRP A 828 23.62 27.96 -4.01
C TRP A 828 22.86 26.94 -4.87
N GLY A 829 22.11 27.41 -5.87
CA GLY A 829 21.42 26.53 -6.82
C GLY A 829 22.37 25.62 -7.63
N ARG A 830 23.56 26.12 -7.97
CA ARG A 830 24.60 25.31 -8.64
C ARG A 830 25.18 24.22 -7.73
N ILE A 831 25.40 24.54 -6.45
CA ILE A 831 25.86 23.57 -5.46
C ILE A 831 24.81 22.46 -5.27
N LEU A 832 23.52 22.82 -5.21
CA LEU A 832 22.44 21.85 -5.07
C LEU A 832 22.38 20.86 -6.26
N ARG A 833 22.58 21.36 -7.49
CA ARG A 833 22.64 20.50 -8.68
C ARG A 833 23.86 19.58 -8.66
N ALA A 834 25.02 20.08 -8.24
CA ALA A 834 26.22 19.27 -8.08
C ALA A 834 26.01 18.13 -7.05
N ILE A 835 25.36 18.44 -5.92
CA ILE A 835 24.99 17.45 -4.89
C ILE A 835 24.06 16.36 -5.47
N ARG A 836 23.10 16.74 -6.32
CA ARG A 836 22.18 15.79 -6.96
C ARG A 836 22.88 14.87 -7.96
N GLU A 837 23.82 15.39 -8.73
CA GLU A 837 24.55 14.60 -9.72
C GLU A 837 25.54 13.64 -9.06
N ASP A 838 26.36 14.15 -8.13
CA ASP A 838 27.32 13.35 -7.37
C ASP A 838 27.62 14.00 -6.02
N GLU A 839 27.03 13.43 -4.97
CA GLU A 839 27.21 13.89 -3.60
C GLU A 839 28.67 13.73 -3.11
N GLU A 840 29.36 12.67 -3.51
CA GLU A 840 30.74 12.41 -3.06
C GLU A 840 31.69 13.43 -3.69
N VAL A 841 31.52 13.74 -4.98
CA VAL A 841 32.29 14.78 -5.67
C VAL A 841 32.04 16.15 -5.04
N ALA A 842 30.79 16.51 -4.73
CA ALA A 842 30.48 17.77 -4.06
C ALA A 842 31.15 17.88 -2.67
N GLN A 843 31.21 16.78 -1.92
CA GLN A 843 31.91 16.71 -0.62
C GLN A 843 33.43 16.89 -0.79
N HIS A 844 34.04 16.28 -1.81
CA HIS A 844 35.47 16.44 -2.10
C HIS A 844 35.85 17.89 -2.46
N HIS A 845 34.93 18.65 -3.06
CA HIS A 845 35.12 20.08 -3.30
C HIS A 845 34.93 20.97 -2.05
N GLY A 846 34.71 20.37 -0.87
CA GLY A 846 34.62 21.09 0.41
C GLY A 846 33.24 21.68 0.71
N HIS A 847 32.20 21.30 -0.04
CA HIS A 847 30.84 21.73 0.24
C HIS A 847 30.19 20.88 1.34
N ASP A 848 29.59 21.52 2.34
CA ASP A 848 28.81 20.84 3.37
C ASP A 848 27.45 20.42 2.82
N VAL A 849 27.39 19.17 2.34
CA VAL A 849 26.19 18.60 1.73
C VAL A 849 25.03 18.54 2.72
N LEU A 850 25.29 18.27 4.00
CA LEU A 850 24.23 18.16 5.01
C LEU A 850 23.54 19.50 5.23
N ARG A 851 24.32 20.58 5.39
CA ARG A 851 23.77 21.92 5.59
C ARG A 851 23.01 22.42 4.36
N HIS A 852 23.50 22.14 3.15
CA HIS A 852 22.82 22.54 1.93
C HIS A 852 21.52 21.75 1.68
N LYS A 853 21.52 20.45 1.96
CA LYS A 853 20.31 19.62 1.94
C LYS A 853 19.29 20.09 2.99
N ALA A 854 19.74 20.40 4.21
CA ALA A 854 18.87 20.94 5.27
C ALA A 854 18.26 22.29 4.91
N ALA A 855 19.05 23.21 4.34
CA ALA A 855 18.56 24.50 3.87
C ALA A 855 17.54 24.36 2.73
N SER A 856 17.77 23.42 1.80
CA SER A 856 16.83 23.13 0.72
C SER A 856 15.51 22.59 1.25
N LEU A 857 15.58 21.62 2.17
CA LEU A 857 14.41 21.02 2.81
C LEU A 857 13.62 22.05 3.62
N ALA A 858 14.29 22.95 4.35
CA ALA A 858 13.65 24.04 5.08
C ALA A 858 12.95 25.03 4.15
N LEU A 859 13.59 25.47 3.06
CA LEU A 859 13.00 26.39 2.10
C LEU A 859 11.77 25.77 1.41
N GLY A 860 11.88 24.53 0.94
CA GLY A 860 10.75 23.87 0.29
C GLY A 860 9.63 23.51 1.28
N ALA A 861 9.95 23.18 2.54
CA ALA A 861 8.95 23.00 3.61
C ALA A 861 8.19 24.30 3.93
N SER A 862 8.87 25.45 3.94
CA SER A 862 8.23 26.77 4.07
C SER A 862 7.23 27.04 2.95
N ILE A 863 7.60 26.71 1.71
CA ILE A 863 6.74 26.89 0.52
C ILE A 863 5.55 25.93 0.58
N ALA A 864 5.75 24.69 1.00
CA ALA A 864 4.67 23.71 1.17
C ALA A 864 3.70 24.12 2.29
N ALA A 865 4.20 24.67 3.41
CA ALA A 865 3.36 25.22 4.47
C ALA A 865 2.48 26.38 3.99
N PHE A 866 3.03 27.27 3.14
CA PHE A 866 2.25 28.33 2.49
C PHE A 866 1.11 27.76 1.62
N ALA A 867 1.39 26.74 0.80
CA ALA A 867 0.34 26.05 0.04
C ALA A 867 -0.72 25.39 0.94
N GLY A 868 -0.30 24.85 2.08
CA GLY A 868 -1.18 24.31 3.12
C GLY A 868 -2.14 25.35 3.70
N ALA A 869 -1.66 26.57 3.96
CA ALA A 869 -2.50 27.68 4.42
C ALA A 869 -3.59 28.05 3.39
N LEU A 870 -3.21 28.16 2.11
CA LEU A 870 -4.16 28.38 1.02
C LEU A 870 -5.20 27.25 0.92
N TRP A 871 -4.76 26.01 1.14
CA TRP A 871 -5.64 24.84 1.12
C TRP A 871 -6.62 24.86 2.30
N ALA A 872 -6.19 25.24 3.49
CA ALA A 872 -7.10 25.43 4.62
C ALA A 872 -8.20 26.44 4.26
N TRP A 873 -7.86 27.61 3.73
CA TRP A 873 -8.89 28.60 3.36
C TRP A 873 -9.81 28.12 2.25
N LYS A 874 -9.30 27.36 1.28
CA LYS A 874 -10.12 26.74 0.24
C LYS A 874 -11.16 25.78 0.82
N LEU A 875 -10.78 24.98 1.82
CA LEU A 875 -11.66 23.98 2.42
C LEU A 875 -12.66 24.60 3.40
N THR A 876 -12.40 25.79 3.96
CA THR A 876 -13.21 26.49 5.01
C THR A 876 -13.39 25.72 6.33
N GLY A 877 -13.06 24.43 6.34
CA GLY A 877 -12.86 23.55 7.46
C GLY A 877 -12.32 22.22 6.94
N PHE A 878 -11.47 21.54 7.70
CA PHE A 878 -10.84 20.31 7.24
C PHE A 878 -10.75 19.24 8.33
N GLN A 879 -10.82 17.99 7.87
CA GLN A 879 -10.71 16.77 8.68
C GLN A 879 -9.42 16.03 8.33
N PRO A 880 -8.85 15.18 9.21
CA PRO A 880 -7.62 14.43 8.96
C PRO A 880 -7.56 13.68 7.62
N SER A 881 -8.71 13.31 7.04
CA SER A 881 -8.79 12.67 5.73
C SER A 881 -8.14 13.48 4.59
N PHE A 882 -8.12 14.81 4.66
CA PHE A 882 -7.46 15.66 3.65
C PHE A 882 -5.94 15.44 3.62
N MET A 883 -5.34 15.04 4.73
CA MET A 883 -3.91 14.78 4.86
C MET A 883 -3.50 13.39 4.38
N SER A 884 -4.46 12.54 3.98
CA SER A 884 -4.14 11.19 3.54
C SER A 884 -3.17 11.22 2.35
N PRO A 885 -1.97 10.62 2.45
CA PRO A 885 -0.96 10.69 1.39
C PRO A 885 -1.48 10.19 0.03
N ALA A 886 -2.41 9.24 0.06
CA ALA A 886 -3.07 8.66 -1.11
C ALA A 886 -3.82 9.70 -1.96
N LYS A 887 -4.50 10.67 -1.32
CA LYS A 887 -5.40 11.62 -2.00
C LYS A 887 -4.67 12.87 -2.47
N THR A 888 -3.55 13.23 -1.84
CA THR A 888 -2.89 14.52 -2.06
C THR A 888 -1.48 14.39 -2.60
N THR A 889 -0.56 13.81 -1.80
CA THR A 889 0.87 13.77 -2.14
C THR A 889 1.14 13.08 -3.47
N PHE A 890 0.42 12.00 -3.76
CA PHE A 890 0.62 11.29 -5.02
C PHE A 890 0.12 12.02 -6.26
N LEU A 891 -0.92 12.83 -6.13
CA LEU A 891 -1.36 13.71 -7.22
C LEU A 891 -0.33 14.82 -7.46
N VAL A 892 0.28 15.35 -6.40
CA VAL A 892 1.40 16.30 -6.51
C VAL A 892 2.62 15.64 -7.16
N TRP A 893 2.92 14.40 -6.80
CA TRP A 893 3.97 13.61 -7.46
C TRP A 893 3.67 13.32 -8.93
N ALA A 894 2.42 13.00 -9.26
CA ALA A 894 1.99 12.83 -10.65
C ALA A 894 2.25 14.13 -11.43
N ALA A 895 1.80 15.28 -10.90
CA ALA A 895 2.05 16.59 -11.49
C ALA A 895 3.56 16.86 -11.68
N PHE A 896 4.37 16.61 -10.66
CA PHE A 896 5.84 16.77 -10.71
C PHE A 896 6.48 15.95 -11.85
N ILE A 897 6.05 14.70 -12.02
CA ILE A 897 6.63 13.79 -13.01
C ILE A 897 6.19 14.10 -14.43
N ILE A 898 4.89 14.34 -14.60
CA ILE A 898 4.32 14.73 -15.89
C ILE A 898 4.97 16.04 -16.35
N GLY A 899 5.16 16.98 -15.43
CA GLY A 899 5.83 18.24 -15.69
C GLY A 899 7.27 18.08 -16.16
N GLY A 900 8.06 17.29 -15.45
CA GLY A 900 9.46 17.01 -15.77
C GLY A 900 10.41 17.46 -14.65
N VAL A 901 11.18 16.50 -14.15
CA VAL A 901 12.08 16.67 -13.01
C VAL A 901 13.12 17.74 -13.30
N GLY A 902 13.32 18.68 -12.36
CA GLY A 902 14.35 19.72 -12.45
C GLY A 902 13.93 20.97 -13.24
N ASN A 903 12.70 21.03 -13.76
CA ASN A 903 12.19 22.19 -14.51
C ASN A 903 10.96 22.83 -13.85
N ASN A 904 11.13 24.04 -13.29
CA ASN A 904 10.04 24.80 -12.67
C ASN A 904 8.87 25.09 -13.62
N ARG A 905 9.12 25.25 -14.92
CA ARG A 905 8.05 25.47 -15.93
C ARG A 905 7.23 24.20 -16.15
N GLY A 906 7.90 23.05 -16.09
CA GLY A 906 7.28 21.74 -16.12
C GLY A 906 6.28 21.57 -14.98
N MET A 907 6.64 22.00 -13.76
CA MET A 907 5.77 21.90 -12.58
C MET A 907 4.42 22.59 -12.77
N ILE A 908 4.43 23.77 -13.38
CA ILE A 908 3.22 24.54 -13.66
C ILE A 908 2.31 23.75 -14.61
N ILE A 909 2.85 23.29 -15.74
CA ILE A 909 2.07 22.51 -16.73
C ILE A 909 1.57 21.19 -16.13
N GLY A 910 2.41 20.48 -15.37
CA GLY A 910 2.04 19.25 -14.69
C GLY A 910 0.90 19.45 -13.70
N ALA A 911 0.96 20.52 -12.89
CA ALA A 911 -0.10 20.87 -11.96
C ALA A 911 -1.40 21.27 -12.69
N SER A 912 -1.30 22.04 -13.79
CA SER A 912 -2.45 22.38 -14.63
C SER A 912 -3.16 21.12 -15.14
N ILE A 913 -2.41 20.15 -15.70
CA ILE A 913 -2.97 18.92 -16.26
C ILE A 913 -3.73 18.13 -15.18
N ILE A 914 -3.12 17.94 -14.00
CA ILE A 914 -3.75 17.17 -12.91
C ILE A 914 -5.02 17.85 -12.40
N VAL A 915 -4.99 19.17 -12.19
CA VAL A 915 -6.14 19.92 -11.66
C VAL A 915 -7.28 20.01 -12.68
N LEU A 916 -6.97 20.26 -13.96
CA LEU A 916 -7.96 20.30 -15.04
C LEU A 916 -8.63 18.94 -15.21
N MET A 917 -7.84 17.87 -15.21
CA MET A 917 -8.36 16.52 -15.27
C MET A 917 -9.28 16.23 -14.08
N GLU A 918 -8.86 16.59 -12.86
CA GLU A 918 -9.70 16.45 -11.67
C GLU A 918 -11.04 17.16 -11.81
N PHE A 919 -11.05 18.39 -12.33
CA PHE A 919 -12.28 19.12 -12.57
C PHE A 919 -13.17 18.44 -13.62
N VAL A 920 -12.63 18.11 -14.79
CA VAL A 920 -13.39 17.50 -15.90
C VAL A 920 -14.07 16.22 -15.44
N PHE A 921 -13.38 15.39 -14.64
CA PHE A 921 -13.97 14.18 -14.08
C PHE A 921 -15.04 14.46 -13.03
N ASN A 922 -14.89 15.49 -12.19
CA ASN A 922 -15.94 15.84 -11.25
C ASN A 922 -17.21 16.32 -11.98
N VAL A 923 -17.06 17.02 -13.11
CA VAL A 923 -18.19 17.37 -13.98
C VAL A 923 -18.77 16.13 -14.65
N LEU A 924 -17.94 15.21 -15.14
CA LEU A 924 -18.39 13.95 -15.74
C LEU A 924 -19.18 13.08 -14.75
N VAL A 925 -18.74 13.01 -13.48
CA VAL A 925 -19.47 12.36 -12.38
C VAL A 925 -20.83 13.03 -12.17
N ALA A 926 -20.88 14.37 -12.13
CA ALA A 926 -22.13 15.09 -11.99
C ALA A 926 -23.07 14.86 -13.20
N GLY A 927 -22.51 14.79 -14.41
CA GLY A 927 -23.21 14.54 -15.66
C GLY A 927 -23.96 13.20 -15.71
N GLN A 928 -23.59 12.21 -14.88
CA GLN A 928 -24.34 10.95 -14.76
C GLN A 928 -25.70 11.12 -14.04
N GLY A 929 -25.91 12.24 -13.34
CA GLY A 929 -27.10 12.48 -12.51
C GLY A 929 -28.33 12.96 -13.28
N SER A 930 -28.15 13.65 -14.41
CA SER A 930 -29.25 14.20 -15.23
C SER A 930 -28.81 14.37 -16.70
N SER A 931 -29.75 14.24 -17.63
CA SER A 931 -29.56 14.48 -19.07
C SER A 931 -29.20 15.91 -19.41
N ASP A 932 -29.62 16.86 -18.56
CA ASP A 932 -29.49 18.30 -18.82
C ASP A 932 -28.10 18.83 -18.41
N LEU A 933 -27.29 17.99 -17.77
CA LEU A 933 -25.96 18.36 -17.30
C LEU A 933 -24.90 18.19 -18.39
N PRO A 934 -23.86 19.05 -18.41
CA PRO A 934 -22.79 18.95 -19.39
C PRO A 934 -22.08 17.60 -19.32
N LEU A 935 -21.62 17.11 -20.48
CA LEU A 935 -20.90 15.84 -20.64
C LEU A 935 -21.73 14.57 -20.33
N ASN A 936 -23.05 14.65 -20.20
CA ASN A 936 -23.91 13.47 -20.00
C ASN A 936 -23.73 12.41 -21.10
N GLU A 937 -23.70 12.81 -22.38
CA GLU A 937 -23.53 11.87 -23.51
C GLU A 937 -22.17 11.14 -23.47
N VAL A 938 -21.11 11.86 -23.05
CA VAL A 938 -19.77 11.29 -22.85
C VAL A 938 -19.78 10.29 -21.69
N ALA A 939 -20.45 10.64 -20.59
CA ALA A 939 -20.60 9.76 -19.44
C ALA A 939 -21.38 8.48 -19.81
N SER A 940 -22.50 8.62 -20.52
CA SER A 940 -23.31 7.52 -21.04
C SER A 940 -22.52 6.59 -21.97
N THR A 941 -21.71 7.17 -22.86
CA THR A 941 -20.84 6.39 -23.75
C THR A 941 -19.82 5.56 -22.96
N ILE A 942 -19.18 6.17 -21.95
CA ILE A 942 -18.21 5.48 -21.09
C ILE A 942 -18.90 4.38 -20.27
N ASP A 943 -20.11 4.63 -19.76
CA ASP A 943 -20.92 3.63 -19.07
C ASP A 943 -21.22 2.43 -19.99
N GLY A 944 -21.59 2.67 -21.25
CA GLY A 944 -21.82 1.60 -22.23
C GLY A 944 -20.57 0.76 -22.55
N TRP A 945 -19.39 1.40 -22.70
CA TRP A 945 -18.13 0.66 -22.87
C TRP A 945 -17.79 -0.19 -21.64
N PHE A 946 -18.07 0.34 -20.45
CA PHE A 946 -17.81 -0.36 -19.20
C PHE A 946 -18.76 -1.53 -18.98
N GLU A 947 -20.05 -1.34 -19.24
CA GLU A 947 -21.08 -2.37 -19.21
C GLU A 947 -20.70 -3.53 -20.15
N TRP A 948 -20.34 -3.23 -21.40
CA TRP A 948 -19.86 -4.23 -22.36
C TRP A 948 -18.62 -4.99 -21.85
N LEU A 949 -17.66 -4.29 -21.26
CA LEU A 949 -16.44 -4.90 -20.72
C LEU A 949 -16.72 -5.82 -19.52
N VAL A 950 -17.78 -5.54 -18.75
CA VAL A 950 -18.19 -6.27 -17.54
C VAL A 950 -19.07 -7.47 -17.86
N ILE A 951 -20.02 -7.34 -18.79
CA ILE A 951 -21.00 -8.38 -19.13
C ILE A 951 -20.42 -9.31 -20.21
N ASP A 952 -19.89 -8.77 -21.30
CA ASP A 952 -19.47 -9.55 -22.48
C ASP A 952 -17.96 -9.93 -22.47
N GLN A 953 -17.47 -10.43 -21.33
CA GLN A 953 -16.04 -10.70 -21.12
C GLN A 953 -15.44 -11.69 -22.14
N LEU A 954 -16.22 -12.68 -22.57
CA LEU A 954 -15.81 -13.64 -23.62
C LEU A 954 -15.61 -12.94 -24.97
N GLN A 955 -16.45 -11.99 -25.34
CA GLN A 955 -16.31 -11.24 -26.60
C GLN A 955 -15.00 -10.45 -26.60
N VAL A 956 -14.69 -9.78 -25.47
CA VAL A 956 -13.44 -9.04 -25.29
C VAL A 956 -12.21 -9.96 -25.40
N MET A 957 -12.28 -11.15 -24.81
CA MET A 957 -11.23 -12.18 -24.94
C MET A 957 -11.01 -12.58 -26.41
N TRP A 958 -12.08 -12.84 -27.18
CA TRP A 958 -11.98 -13.21 -28.59
C TRP A 958 -11.39 -12.08 -29.44
N ILE A 959 -11.75 -10.82 -29.17
CA ILE A 959 -11.15 -9.65 -29.83
C ILE A 959 -9.65 -9.59 -29.52
N CYS A 960 -9.25 -9.81 -28.27
CA CYS A 960 -7.83 -9.84 -27.90
C CYS A 960 -7.09 -10.96 -28.64
N ILE A 961 -7.67 -12.16 -28.75
CA ILE A 961 -7.09 -13.28 -29.50
C ILE A 961 -6.93 -12.91 -30.98
N ALA A 962 -7.93 -12.28 -31.60
CA ALA A 962 -7.85 -11.82 -32.98
C ALA A 962 -6.69 -10.80 -33.18
N ILE A 963 -6.54 -9.85 -32.25
CA ILE A 963 -5.43 -8.88 -32.27
C ILE A 963 -4.08 -9.57 -32.07
N VAL A 964 -4.00 -10.58 -31.19
CA VAL A 964 -2.78 -11.39 -30.98
C VAL A 964 -2.38 -12.12 -32.25
N LEU A 965 -3.34 -12.74 -32.94
CA LEU A 965 -3.11 -13.43 -34.22
C LEU A 965 -2.64 -12.46 -35.29
N PHE A 966 -3.30 -11.30 -35.42
CA PHE A 966 -2.89 -10.24 -36.34
C PHE A 966 -1.49 -9.71 -36.01
N ALA A 967 -1.21 -9.40 -34.75
CA ALA A 967 0.09 -8.92 -34.30
C ALA A 967 1.19 -9.97 -34.51
N HIS A 968 0.87 -11.25 -34.37
CA HIS A 968 1.79 -12.34 -34.68
C HIS A 968 2.12 -12.39 -36.18
N LEU A 969 1.11 -12.25 -37.06
CA LEU A 969 1.29 -12.19 -38.51
C LEU A 969 2.17 -10.99 -38.93
N VAL A 970 1.98 -9.83 -38.30
CA VAL A 970 2.74 -8.59 -38.57
C VAL A 970 4.10 -8.58 -37.82
N LYS A 971 4.42 -9.61 -37.02
CA LYS A 971 5.60 -9.68 -36.14
C LYS A 971 5.72 -8.48 -35.19
N TRP A 972 4.59 -7.96 -34.72
CA TRP A 972 4.55 -6.83 -33.80
C TRP A 972 4.59 -7.33 -32.34
N GLU A 973 5.79 -7.67 -31.87
CA GLU A 973 5.99 -8.39 -30.61
C GLU A 973 5.37 -7.70 -29.39
N SER A 974 5.53 -6.38 -29.27
CA SER A 974 4.96 -5.62 -28.16
C SER A 974 3.44 -5.66 -28.11
N VAL A 975 2.77 -5.62 -29.26
CA VAL A 975 1.29 -5.66 -29.33
C VAL A 975 0.82 -7.08 -29.04
N ARG A 976 1.46 -8.09 -29.64
CA ARG A 976 1.17 -9.50 -29.40
C ARG A 976 1.26 -9.86 -27.92
N GLU A 977 2.34 -9.47 -27.24
CA GLU A 977 2.53 -9.77 -25.81
C GLU A 977 1.50 -9.02 -24.95
N THR A 978 1.22 -7.75 -25.27
CA THR A 978 0.25 -6.94 -24.50
C THR A 978 -1.17 -7.53 -24.59
N PHE A 979 -1.68 -7.78 -25.80
CA PHE A 979 -3.02 -8.32 -25.98
C PHE A 979 -3.14 -9.79 -25.55
N PHE A 980 -2.03 -10.55 -25.53
CA PHE A 980 -2.03 -11.88 -24.94
C PHE A 980 -2.30 -11.85 -23.44
N TRP A 981 -1.59 -10.97 -22.70
CA TRP A 981 -1.81 -10.83 -21.26
C TRP A 981 -3.18 -10.21 -20.95
N VAL A 982 -3.65 -9.23 -21.73
CA VAL A 982 -5.00 -8.66 -21.58
C VAL A 982 -6.07 -9.72 -21.87
N GLY A 983 -5.93 -10.50 -22.94
CA GLY A 983 -6.84 -11.60 -23.25
C GLY A 983 -6.88 -12.66 -22.17
N LEU A 984 -5.74 -12.98 -21.54
CA LEU A 984 -5.67 -13.90 -20.40
C LEU A 984 -6.45 -13.37 -19.19
N ILE A 985 -6.41 -12.06 -18.92
CA ILE A 985 -7.20 -11.45 -17.84
C ILE A 985 -8.68 -11.68 -18.08
N PHE A 986 -9.19 -11.40 -19.29
CA PHE A 986 -10.60 -11.60 -19.62
C PHE A 986 -11.00 -13.08 -19.65
N ALA A 987 -10.10 -13.97 -20.06
CA ALA A 987 -10.32 -15.41 -19.99
C ALA A 987 -10.48 -15.89 -18.54
N CYS A 988 -9.63 -15.42 -17.62
CA CYS A 988 -9.76 -15.72 -16.20
C CYS A 988 -11.01 -15.06 -15.61
N ALA A 989 -11.28 -13.81 -15.93
CA ALA A 989 -12.45 -13.08 -15.45
C ALA A 989 -13.75 -13.82 -15.82
N SER A 990 -13.88 -14.27 -17.07
CA SER A 990 -15.06 -14.99 -17.54
C SER A 990 -15.26 -16.35 -16.85
N PHE A 991 -14.21 -16.95 -16.28
CA PHE A 991 -14.32 -18.21 -15.55
C PHE A 991 -14.77 -18.03 -14.10
N PHE A 992 -14.43 -16.89 -13.49
CA PHE A 992 -14.69 -16.64 -12.07
C PHE A 992 -15.89 -15.72 -11.81
N PHE A 993 -16.32 -14.96 -12.82
CA PHE A 993 -17.40 -13.99 -12.69
C PHE A 993 -18.65 -14.48 -13.41
N ASP A 994 -19.48 -15.22 -12.69
CA ASP A 994 -20.80 -15.65 -13.13
C ASP A 994 -21.84 -14.52 -12.97
N ASP A 995 -23.06 -14.72 -13.46
CA ASP A 995 -24.18 -13.76 -13.38
C ASP A 995 -24.45 -13.33 -11.93
N ARG A 996 -24.36 -14.26 -10.98
CA ARG A 996 -24.50 -13.99 -9.55
C ARG A 996 -23.49 -12.98 -9.03
N SER A 997 -22.24 -13.07 -9.48
CA SER A 997 -21.20 -12.13 -9.07
C SER A 997 -21.51 -10.70 -9.52
N ILE A 998 -22.23 -10.55 -10.63
CA ILE A 998 -22.67 -9.25 -11.16
C ILE A 998 -23.84 -8.74 -10.31
N GLU A 999 -24.81 -9.57 -9.97
CA GLU A 999 -25.94 -9.20 -9.10
C GLU A 999 -25.46 -8.71 -7.71
N GLU A 1000 -24.50 -9.42 -7.09
CA GLU A 1000 -23.93 -9.07 -5.78
C GLU A 1000 -23.01 -7.83 -5.83
N ALA A 1001 -22.38 -7.57 -6.97
CA ALA A 1001 -21.58 -6.38 -7.21
C ALA A 1001 -22.45 -5.15 -7.49
N TYR A 1002 -23.58 -5.32 -8.19
CA TYR A 1002 -24.50 -4.26 -8.64
C TYR A 1002 -25.94 -4.53 -8.19
N PRO A 1003 -26.28 -4.32 -6.90
CA PRO A 1003 -27.60 -4.65 -6.35
C PRO A 1003 -28.77 -3.89 -6.99
N THR A 1004 -28.48 -2.74 -7.62
CA THR A 1004 -29.47 -1.91 -8.32
C THR A 1004 -29.78 -2.39 -9.73
N GLY A 1005 -29.15 -3.47 -10.20
CA GLY A 1005 -29.30 -4.04 -11.55
C GLY A 1005 -28.63 -3.24 -12.68
N ALA A 1006 -28.37 -1.94 -12.48
CA ALA A 1006 -27.66 -1.11 -13.46
C ALA A 1006 -26.13 -1.19 -13.28
N VAL A 1007 -25.43 -1.69 -14.31
CA VAL A 1007 -23.96 -1.66 -14.39
C VAL A 1007 -23.52 -0.28 -14.89
N ARG A 1008 -22.97 0.55 -13.98
CA ARG A 1008 -22.45 1.88 -14.33
C ARG A 1008 -21.01 2.03 -13.87
N ALA A 1009 -20.20 2.73 -14.67
CA ALA A 1009 -18.85 3.07 -14.28
C ALA A 1009 -18.90 4.18 -13.24
N GLY A 1010 -18.34 3.95 -12.07
CA GLY A 1010 -18.07 5.04 -11.13
C GLY A 1010 -17.02 5.98 -11.74
N MET A 1011 -17.44 7.14 -12.29
CA MET A 1011 -16.54 8.07 -12.99
C MET A 1011 -15.40 8.58 -12.10
N ALA A 1012 -15.63 8.65 -10.79
CA ALA A 1012 -14.60 8.94 -9.80
C ALA A 1012 -13.46 7.90 -9.79
N TYR A 1013 -13.75 6.64 -10.12
CA TYR A 1013 -12.77 5.56 -10.21
C TYR A 1013 -12.11 5.49 -11.59
N VAL A 1014 -12.86 5.81 -12.66
CA VAL A 1014 -12.29 6.00 -14.01
C VAL A 1014 -11.20 7.08 -13.98
N LYS A 1015 -11.42 8.18 -13.26
CA LYS A 1015 -10.41 9.21 -12.98
C LYS A 1015 -9.13 8.61 -12.39
N VAL A 1016 -9.24 7.79 -11.33
CA VAL A 1016 -8.08 7.17 -10.66
C VAL A 1016 -7.33 6.23 -11.61
N LEU A 1017 -8.07 5.44 -12.41
CA LEU A 1017 -7.50 4.56 -13.43
C LEU A 1017 -6.66 5.35 -14.44
N LEU A 1018 -7.21 6.46 -14.95
CA LEU A 1018 -6.53 7.30 -15.94
C LEU A 1018 -5.31 8.02 -15.36
N ILE A 1019 -5.36 8.48 -14.11
CA ILE A 1019 -4.18 9.01 -13.41
C ILE A 1019 -3.07 7.96 -13.39
N GLY A 1020 -3.39 6.73 -12.97
CA GLY A 1020 -2.42 5.64 -12.91
C GLY A 1020 -1.83 5.29 -14.28
N LEU A 1021 -2.69 5.16 -15.30
CA LEU A 1021 -2.27 4.94 -16.69
C LEU A 1021 -1.38 6.06 -17.20
N LEU A 1022 -1.73 7.31 -16.91
CA LEU A 1022 -1.00 8.49 -17.33
C LEU A 1022 0.40 8.54 -16.70
N ILE A 1023 0.54 8.21 -15.41
CA ILE A 1023 1.86 8.12 -14.74
C ILE A 1023 2.72 7.05 -15.41
N VAL A 1024 2.19 5.83 -15.59
CA VAL A 1024 2.93 4.71 -16.17
C VAL A 1024 3.31 5.01 -17.63
N PHE A 1025 2.39 5.54 -18.43
CA PHE A 1025 2.62 5.89 -19.82
C PHE A 1025 3.61 7.05 -19.95
N SER A 1026 3.43 8.10 -19.15
CA SER A 1026 4.34 9.26 -19.13
C SER A 1026 5.77 8.82 -18.85
N LEU A 1027 6.01 8.02 -17.81
CA LEU A 1027 7.34 7.52 -17.49
C LEU A 1027 7.90 6.58 -18.57
N ARG A 1028 7.05 5.72 -19.16
CA ARG A 1028 7.48 4.74 -20.16
C ARG A 1028 7.91 5.39 -21.48
N TYR A 1029 7.15 6.38 -21.95
CA TYR A 1029 7.40 7.02 -23.26
C TYR A 1029 8.18 8.32 -23.13
N ASN A 1030 8.08 8.99 -21.99
CA ASN A 1030 8.69 10.27 -21.72
C ASN A 1030 9.34 10.33 -20.33
N PRO A 1031 10.45 9.59 -20.10
CA PRO A 1031 11.03 9.40 -18.78
C PRO A 1031 11.56 10.67 -18.12
N LYS A 1032 11.83 11.73 -18.90
CA LYS A 1032 12.26 13.05 -18.38
C LYS A 1032 11.10 14.03 -18.15
N GLY A 1033 9.84 13.61 -18.38
CA GLY A 1033 8.64 14.43 -18.32
C GLY A 1033 8.42 15.33 -19.55
N LEU A 1034 7.27 16.01 -19.62
CA LEU A 1034 6.86 16.81 -20.79
C LEU A 1034 7.88 17.93 -21.08
N LEU A 1035 8.30 18.64 -20.05
CA LEU A 1035 9.32 19.69 -20.09
C LEU A 1035 10.55 19.24 -19.29
N PRO A 1036 11.51 18.56 -19.93
CA PRO A 1036 12.72 18.10 -19.25
C PRO A 1036 13.56 19.27 -18.71
N GLU A 1037 14.45 18.98 -17.78
CA GLU A 1037 15.46 19.93 -17.31
C GLU A 1037 16.32 20.43 -18.47
N VAL A 1038 16.55 21.75 -18.49
CA VAL A 1038 17.49 22.39 -19.42
C VAL A 1038 18.87 22.36 -18.76
N PRO A 1039 19.86 21.64 -19.32
CA PRO A 1039 21.20 21.59 -18.76
C PRO A 1039 21.84 22.99 -18.81
N TYR A 1040 22.34 23.45 -17.68
CA TYR A 1040 23.06 24.72 -17.60
C TYR A 1040 24.51 24.50 -18.02
N ARG A 1041 24.87 24.93 -19.23
CA ARG A 1041 26.26 24.99 -19.66
C ARG A 1041 26.71 26.46 -19.56
N PRO A 1042 27.75 26.79 -18.79
CA PRO A 1042 28.29 28.14 -18.82
C PRO A 1042 28.69 28.46 -20.26
N PRO A 1043 28.42 29.68 -20.75
CA PRO A 1043 28.90 30.07 -22.06
C PRO A 1043 30.43 29.90 -22.07
N HIS A 1044 30.95 29.17 -23.06
CA HIS A 1044 32.40 29.15 -23.26
C HIS A 1044 32.86 30.60 -23.39
N PRO A 1045 33.91 31.03 -22.65
CA PRO A 1045 34.47 32.35 -22.87
C PRO A 1045 34.80 32.45 -24.35
N SER A 1046 34.16 33.38 -25.04
CA SER A 1046 34.40 33.65 -26.46
C SER A 1046 35.79 34.25 -26.58
N GLY A 1047 36.80 33.37 -26.63
CA GLY A 1047 38.20 33.71 -26.78
C GLY A 1047 38.63 33.43 -28.20
N LYS A 1048 39.24 34.43 -28.84
CA LYS A 1048 40.09 34.34 -30.03
C LYS A 1048 41.35 33.46 -29.81
N GLY A 1049 41.22 32.32 -29.14
CA GLY A 1049 42.35 31.45 -28.74
C GLY A 1049 42.13 29.97 -29.04
N ALA A 1050 41.10 29.61 -29.81
CA ALA A 1050 40.85 28.22 -30.22
C ALA A 1050 41.63 27.81 -31.50
N GLU A 1051 42.59 28.62 -31.95
CA GLU A 1051 43.49 28.26 -33.07
C GLU A 1051 44.89 27.79 -32.62
N GLU A 1052 45.18 27.70 -31.31
CA GLU A 1052 46.50 27.24 -30.80
C GLU A 1052 46.46 26.03 -29.85
N GLN A 1053 45.36 25.27 -29.79
CA GLN A 1053 45.31 23.93 -29.17
C GLN A 1053 44.49 22.99 -30.05
#